data_AF-R2SDG5-F1
#
_entry.id   AF-R2SDG5-F1
#
_cell.length_a   1.000
_cell.length_b   1.000
_cell.length_c   1.000
_cell.angle_alpha   90.00
_cell.angle_beta   90.00
_cell.angle_gamma   90.00
#
_symmetry.space_group_name_H-M   'P 1'
#
loop_
_entity.id
_entity.type
_entity.pdbx_description
1 polymer ?
#
loop_
_entity_poly.entity_id
_entity_poly.type
_entity_poly.pdbx_seq_one_letter_code
_entity_poly.pdbx_strand_id
1 'polypeptide(L)'
;MKNKWMKILVVVGFLIGSLGIVLFQKNVSNIKAEEQEVTINEEKEISNEDEPAKFIDETEQFTEEEKNFFSELRNDNRMYPQSYAVGGKLTPSGNRVVSGGLGDYNTWIPSDYNLSIKFTPETKVEGWGGVIATEAPNQKVMQVPANKQGALGLWYRNIGMYNGERVDIKVTLDSYTLKLGTGSKPFGVLRFFEKEMTQDIFGIYDISETFSFYKSGTSTPINVKGALTFGDIDYAEELVFPNFDASNWHKAYVHHQNQLGYGMTGNELRFVGGGKDAQKENTPQAFTTGIFQGVSVSIKYEDKHRNVVTKWPTGNGGQGYTFIQMTTNARPFKTPVIKKQVSDSNETKTTTNTLNSKEENFTYTFETRIPNERKEWWYNAFQITDKLPNGVEKNGAIVVKDSVRNENLTSQFTSSIDVNNNLTVKAINPKQASFYDRVLEVTVPVKLNAKVNLNSYPVIDGLAQITNKATITTQTFDNSQRNEVSNTVTTKVPFDPPKPMIQKKVRNITTGETVYQKNTKAKYDDVVEYEIVLKNESTNVNMSSLKDAAFTDKLPEGVTLKSWSINDEAKPNSAWVGNKLTNYNYAPGKTHERNKTYVIKIQAIVGQANDGTTRRNEGSMTGANLTGAIPTSIADVVVLKPKLKISKVVNKASVVNGEEFVYTVSMENITRDIALYSSMIIEDKLPAGIVAKAGTTTYSLNGEASKKVVDNLVWNASRTVLNTKGLPDSASKSPIISQTKGKLVISFTAIADATTVGKPDLVNTVTGSGKYDLKKENLVEKGKPFDPIKGTATLSVTQARGGLQIIKQDDTKKRLAGAKYTVKNAAGAQVG
;
A
#
# COMPACT_ATOMS: atom_id res chain seq x y z
N MET A 1 55.27 30.73 -13.71
CA MET A 1 55.91 30.81 -12.39
C MET A 1 55.13 31.77 -11.51
N LYS A 2 54.96 31.37 -10.24
CA LYS A 2 54.37 32.02 -9.05
C LYS A 2 54.08 33.54 -9.10
N ASN A 3 52.90 33.94 -8.60
CA ASN A 3 52.85 34.82 -7.43
C ASN A 3 51.53 34.74 -6.64
N LYS A 4 51.69 34.83 -5.32
CA LYS A 4 50.68 34.68 -4.25
C LYS A 4 50.24 36.05 -3.71
N TRP A 5 49.14 36.00 -2.93
CA TRP A 5 48.57 36.97 -1.97
C TRP A 5 47.64 38.01 -2.59
N MET A 6 46.42 38.25 -2.08
CA MET A 6 46.13 38.64 -0.69
C MET A 6 44.63 38.46 -0.34
N LYS A 7 44.34 38.13 0.93
CA LYS A 7 43.01 38.11 1.60
C LYS A 7 42.74 39.45 2.30
N ILE A 8 41.47 39.83 2.49
CA ILE A 8 40.81 40.50 3.65
C ILE A 8 39.29 40.54 3.32
N LEU A 9 38.39 39.78 3.99
CA LEU A 9 37.56 40.09 5.20
C LEU A 9 36.70 41.38 5.08
N VAL A 10 35.42 41.54 5.46
CA VAL A 10 34.18 40.75 5.75
C VAL A 10 33.17 41.77 6.38
N VAL A 11 31.86 41.47 6.35
CA VAL A 11 30.75 41.92 7.28
C VAL A 11 29.73 43.01 6.82
N VAL A 12 28.49 42.53 6.59
CA VAL A 12 27.11 43.05 6.96
C VAL A 12 26.66 44.40 6.37
N GLY A 13 25.45 44.60 5.83
CA GLY A 13 24.18 43.86 5.81
C GLY A 13 23.05 44.84 6.19
N PHE A 14 21.97 44.95 5.41
CA PHE A 14 20.65 45.42 5.87
C PHE A 14 19.54 45.08 4.86
N LEU A 15 18.36 44.83 5.43
CA LEU A 15 17.13 44.24 4.89
C LEU A 15 16.08 45.35 4.57
N ILE A 16 14.92 44.92 4.03
CA ILE A 16 13.63 45.64 3.84
C ILE A 16 13.51 46.31 2.45
N GLY A 17 12.46 46.19 1.63
CA GLY A 17 11.16 45.53 1.73
C GLY A 17 10.14 46.20 0.77
N SER A 18 9.17 45.39 0.30
CA SER A 18 7.77 45.72 -0.06
C SER A 18 7.37 46.53 -1.32
N LEU A 19 6.50 45.85 -2.11
CA LEU A 19 5.19 46.26 -2.66
C LEU A 19 5.04 47.47 -3.62
N GLY A 20 4.55 47.14 -4.83
CA GLY A 20 3.26 47.64 -5.33
C GLY A 20 3.29 48.89 -6.21
N ILE A 21 2.77 48.78 -7.44
CA ILE A 21 1.75 49.67 -8.04
C ILE A 21 1.24 49.03 -9.35
N VAL A 22 -0.09 49.02 -9.46
CA VAL A 22 -0.93 48.65 -10.62
C VAL A 22 -1.63 49.95 -11.09
N LEU A 23 -2.04 49.99 -12.37
CA LEU A 23 -2.79 51.03 -13.13
C LEU A 23 -1.86 51.95 -13.96
N PHE A 24 -2.01 52.10 -15.29
CA PHE A 24 -3.20 52.55 -16.01
C PHE A 24 -3.25 52.05 -17.48
N GLN A 25 -4.48 51.93 -18.02
CA GLN A 25 -4.81 51.64 -19.41
C GLN A 25 -4.84 52.90 -20.31
N LYS A 26 -4.65 52.66 -21.63
CA LYS A 26 -5.21 53.34 -22.83
C LYS A 26 -4.74 54.76 -23.20
N ASN A 27 -4.06 54.90 -24.34
CA ASN A 27 -4.69 55.28 -25.65
C ASN A 27 -3.68 55.40 -26.82
N VAL A 28 -3.98 54.63 -27.88
CA VAL A 28 -4.05 54.91 -29.34
C VAL A 28 -3.01 55.79 -30.09
N SER A 29 -2.61 55.22 -31.24
CA SER A 29 -2.25 55.77 -32.57
C SER A 29 -0.82 56.16 -32.94
N ASN A 30 -0.34 55.46 -33.98
CA ASN A 30 0.44 55.88 -35.15
C ASN A 30 1.74 56.65 -34.93
N ILE A 31 2.83 56.16 -35.53
CA ILE A 31 3.57 56.85 -36.62
C ILE A 31 4.70 55.94 -37.16
N LYS A 32 4.77 55.93 -38.50
CA LYS A 32 5.78 55.40 -39.41
C LYS A 32 7.23 55.69 -38.98
N ALA A 33 8.11 54.70 -39.20
CA ALA A 33 9.57 54.88 -39.16
C ALA A 33 10.09 55.36 -40.51
N GLU A 34 10.87 56.45 -40.48
CA GLU A 34 11.74 56.93 -41.55
C GLU A 34 13.16 56.39 -41.33
N GLU A 35 13.79 56.01 -42.44
CA GLU A 35 15.21 55.67 -42.57
C GLU A 35 16.07 56.93 -42.48
N GLN A 36 17.28 56.80 -41.92
CA GLN A 36 18.39 57.68 -42.29
C GLN A 36 19.74 56.96 -42.18
N GLU A 37 20.47 57.06 -43.28
CA GLU A 37 21.81 56.55 -43.59
C GLU A 37 22.91 57.18 -42.73
N VAL A 38 24.04 56.47 -42.58
CA VAL A 38 25.37 57.08 -42.53
C VAL A 38 26.36 56.21 -43.33
N THR A 39 26.98 56.88 -44.30
CA THR A 39 27.99 56.49 -45.30
C THR A 39 29.40 56.40 -44.72
N ILE A 40 30.28 55.53 -45.26
CA ILE A 40 31.73 55.81 -45.37
C ILE A 40 32.32 55.21 -46.67
N ASN A 41 32.59 56.12 -47.60
CA ASN A 41 33.67 56.34 -48.59
C ASN A 41 34.45 55.20 -49.29
N GLU A 42 34.47 55.38 -50.62
CA GLU A 42 35.24 54.77 -51.70
C GLU A 42 36.72 55.20 -51.77
N GLU A 43 37.54 54.39 -52.45
CA GLU A 43 38.59 54.92 -53.34
C GLU A 43 38.87 53.98 -54.54
N LYS A 44 38.36 54.42 -55.71
CA LYS A 44 38.93 54.51 -57.07
C LYS A 44 39.28 53.29 -57.95
N GLU A 45 38.60 53.27 -59.11
CA GLU A 45 38.79 52.53 -60.37
C GLU A 45 40.08 52.85 -61.14
N ILE A 46 40.50 51.92 -62.01
CA ILE A 46 40.82 52.19 -63.43
C ILE A 46 40.26 51.05 -64.32
N SER A 47 39.67 51.47 -65.43
CA SER A 47 38.89 50.81 -66.48
C SER A 47 39.66 49.90 -67.46
N ASN A 48 38.93 49.05 -68.21
CA ASN A 48 38.80 49.21 -69.68
C ASN A 48 37.70 48.30 -70.29
N GLU A 49 36.68 49.00 -70.81
CA GLU A 49 35.87 48.85 -72.04
C GLU A 49 35.82 47.49 -72.79
N ASP A 50 34.60 47.00 -73.09
CA ASP A 50 34.01 47.16 -74.43
C ASP A 50 32.52 46.70 -74.52
N GLU A 51 31.78 47.39 -75.39
CA GLU A 51 30.33 47.39 -75.61
C GLU A 51 29.77 46.25 -76.53
N PRO A 52 28.43 46.09 -76.68
CA PRO A 52 27.76 44.84 -77.03
C PRO A 52 27.52 44.62 -78.53
N ALA A 53 27.51 43.35 -78.98
CA ALA A 53 27.21 42.99 -80.37
C ALA A 53 26.06 41.97 -80.52
N LYS A 54 24.95 42.51 -81.07
CA LYS A 54 23.97 41.96 -82.02
C LYS A 54 23.84 40.43 -82.23
N PHE A 55 22.60 39.99 -82.04
CA PHE A 55 21.97 38.82 -82.65
C PHE A 55 22.14 38.80 -84.17
N ILE A 56 22.60 37.67 -84.71
CA ILE A 56 22.38 37.25 -86.10
C ILE A 56 21.76 35.85 -86.04
N ASP A 57 20.62 35.76 -86.71
CA ASP A 57 19.80 34.59 -86.98
C ASP A 57 20.45 33.77 -88.11
N GLU A 58 20.84 32.54 -87.82
CA GLU A 58 21.06 31.50 -88.83
C GLU A 58 20.15 30.32 -88.49
N THR A 59 18.96 30.36 -89.10
CA THR A 59 18.02 29.25 -89.16
C THR A 59 18.57 28.11 -90.00
N GLU A 60 18.89 26.96 -89.39
CA GLU A 60 18.67 25.68 -90.05
C GLU A 60 17.19 25.32 -89.87
N GLN A 61 16.41 25.51 -90.94
CA GLN A 61 14.99 25.15 -90.98
C GLN A 61 14.87 23.63 -91.13
N PHE A 62 14.23 22.99 -90.15
CA PHE A 62 13.74 21.62 -90.25
C PHE A 62 12.91 21.42 -91.53
N THR A 63 13.14 20.31 -92.21
CA THR A 63 12.37 19.84 -93.36
C THR A 63 10.89 19.59 -92.98
N GLU A 64 9.97 19.58 -93.94
CA GLU A 64 8.56 19.25 -93.66
C GLU A 64 8.37 17.81 -93.13
N GLU A 65 9.32 16.89 -93.41
CA GLU A 65 9.38 15.57 -92.78
C GLU A 65 9.81 15.65 -91.31
N GLU A 66 10.75 16.52 -90.94
CA GLU A 66 11.14 16.75 -89.54
C GLU A 66 10.05 17.52 -88.77
N LYS A 67 9.35 18.46 -89.39
CA LYS A 67 8.19 19.12 -88.78
C LYS A 67 7.02 18.15 -88.60
N ASN A 68 6.80 17.23 -89.53
CA ASN A 68 5.84 16.14 -89.35
C ASN A 68 6.30 15.13 -88.29
N PHE A 69 7.59 14.84 -88.17
CA PHE A 69 8.14 14.03 -87.07
C PHE A 69 7.93 14.70 -85.70
N PHE A 70 8.16 16.02 -85.57
CA PHE A 70 7.90 16.74 -84.32
C PHE A 70 6.40 17.00 -84.05
N SER A 71 5.58 17.07 -85.10
CA SER A 71 4.11 17.10 -85.03
C SER A 71 3.56 15.74 -84.58
N GLU A 72 4.09 14.64 -85.09
CA GLU A 72 3.78 13.28 -84.66
C GLU A 72 4.29 13.01 -83.25
N LEU A 73 5.47 13.49 -82.85
CA LEU A 73 5.94 13.43 -81.45
C LEU A 73 5.08 14.26 -80.48
N ARG A 74 4.48 15.38 -80.94
CA ARG A 74 3.50 16.15 -80.15
C ARG A 74 2.11 15.52 -80.12
N ASN A 75 1.70 14.86 -81.21
CA ASN A 75 0.39 14.19 -81.32
C ASN A 75 0.41 12.75 -80.78
N ASP A 76 1.59 12.16 -80.63
CA ASP A 76 1.87 10.90 -79.94
C ASP A 76 2.21 11.13 -78.45
N ASN A 77 1.58 12.17 -77.89
CA ASN A 77 1.26 12.31 -76.47
C ASN A 77 0.35 11.17 -75.93
N ARG A 78 0.32 10.02 -76.62
CA ARG A 78 -0.34 8.76 -76.23
C ARG A 78 0.66 7.66 -75.87
N MET A 79 1.98 7.89 -76.04
CA MET A 79 3.06 7.03 -75.51
C MET A 79 3.51 7.40 -74.09
N TYR A 80 3.04 8.53 -73.56
CA TYR A 80 3.07 8.81 -72.12
C TYR A 80 1.66 8.55 -71.59
N PRO A 81 1.35 7.35 -71.05
CA PRO A 81 0.16 7.23 -70.23
C PRO A 81 0.28 8.27 -69.12
N GLN A 82 -0.53 9.31 -69.22
CA GLN A 82 -0.78 10.25 -68.16
C GLN A 82 -1.35 9.49 -66.97
N SER A 83 -0.46 8.99 -66.12
CA SER A 83 -0.77 8.52 -64.78
C SER A 83 0.48 8.54 -63.91
N TYR A 84 1.23 9.64 -63.89
CA TYR A 84 2.08 9.95 -62.74
C TYR A 84 1.79 11.39 -62.35
N ALA A 85 0.79 11.48 -61.49
CA ALA A 85 0.23 12.75 -61.10
C ALA A 85 1.27 13.58 -60.36
N VAL A 86 1.56 14.76 -60.92
CA VAL A 86 1.79 15.94 -60.11
C VAL A 86 0.52 16.10 -59.24
N GLY A 87 0.53 15.51 -58.04
CA GLY A 87 -0.56 15.57 -57.07
C GLY A 87 -1.58 14.41 -57.02
N GLY A 88 -1.24 13.15 -57.31
CA GLY A 88 -2.21 12.02 -57.31
C GLY A 88 -2.02 11.01 -56.19
N LYS A 89 -3.10 10.82 -55.42
CA LYS A 89 -3.27 9.78 -54.39
C LYS A 89 -3.23 8.38 -55.01
N LEU A 90 -2.15 7.65 -54.78
CA LEU A 90 -2.23 6.22 -54.48
C LEU A 90 -2.04 6.08 -52.97
N THR A 91 -3.12 6.22 -52.21
CA THR A 91 -3.08 5.94 -50.76
C THR A 91 -2.74 4.47 -50.56
N PRO A 92 -1.62 4.11 -49.92
CA PRO A 92 -1.38 2.74 -49.50
C PRO A 92 -2.54 2.26 -48.65
N SER A 93 -2.89 0.98 -48.74
CA SER A 93 -3.87 0.39 -47.84
C SER A 93 -3.45 0.61 -46.38
N GLY A 94 -4.29 1.26 -45.57
CA GLY A 94 -4.17 1.29 -44.11
C GLY A 94 -3.34 2.43 -43.48
N ASN A 95 -3.25 3.63 -44.08
CA ASN A 95 -2.61 4.82 -43.47
C ASN A 95 -1.11 4.64 -43.11
N ARG A 96 -0.38 3.74 -43.78
CA ARG A 96 1.03 3.43 -43.51
C ARG A 96 2.04 4.39 -44.14
N VAL A 97 1.61 5.25 -45.07
CA VAL A 97 2.36 6.44 -45.47
C VAL A 97 1.67 7.63 -44.86
N VAL A 98 2.41 8.43 -44.10
CA VAL A 98 1.89 9.60 -43.41
C VAL A 98 2.55 10.85 -43.97
N SER A 99 1.73 11.66 -44.65
CA SER A 99 2.06 13.00 -45.10
C SER A 99 1.57 14.01 -44.07
N GLY A 100 2.44 14.94 -43.65
CA GLY A 100 2.03 15.97 -42.70
C GLY A 100 3.09 17.04 -42.49
N GLY A 101 2.63 18.17 -41.94
CA GLY A 101 3.43 19.36 -41.74
C GLY A 101 4.39 19.26 -40.56
N LEU A 102 5.31 20.21 -40.48
CA LEU A 102 6.11 20.41 -39.27
C LEU A 102 5.13 20.74 -38.12
N GLY A 103 5.06 19.87 -37.10
CA GLY A 103 4.13 19.99 -35.96
C GLY A 103 3.01 18.94 -35.91
N ASP A 104 2.77 18.18 -36.99
CA ASP A 104 1.85 17.04 -36.91
C ASP A 104 2.51 15.89 -36.16
N TYR A 105 2.08 15.64 -34.92
CA TYR A 105 2.68 14.61 -34.07
C TYR A 105 2.55 13.19 -34.64
N ASN A 106 1.63 12.94 -35.56
CA ASN A 106 1.46 11.64 -36.20
C ASN A 106 2.57 11.33 -37.23
N THR A 107 3.36 12.33 -37.63
CA THR A 107 4.50 12.19 -38.54
C THR A 107 5.84 12.01 -37.82
N TRP A 108 5.82 11.82 -36.49
CA TRP A 108 7.03 11.73 -35.67
C TRP A 108 7.46 10.27 -35.55
N ILE A 109 8.78 10.05 -35.63
CA ILE A 109 9.35 8.72 -35.49
C ILE A 109 9.12 8.24 -34.06
N PRO A 110 8.51 7.05 -33.83
CA PRO A 110 8.31 6.56 -32.48
C PRO A 110 9.65 6.37 -31.75
N SER A 111 9.66 6.62 -30.44
CA SER A 111 10.89 6.68 -29.64
C SER A 111 11.59 5.33 -29.46
N ASP A 112 10.92 4.21 -29.76
CA ASP A 112 11.53 2.88 -29.79
C ASP A 112 12.26 2.57 -31.12
N TYR A 113 12.06 3.36 -32.18
CA TYR A 113 12.83 3.28 -33.44
C TYR A 113 14.15 4.06 -33.34
N ASN A 114 14.92 3.81 -32.28
CA ASN A 114 16.02 4.67 -31.87
C ASN A 114 17.40 4.33 -32.44
N LEU A 115 17.50 3.44 -33.44
CA LEU A 115 18.75 3.27 -34.18
C LEU A 115 19.09 4.60 -34.86
N SER A 116 20.15 5.23 -34.40
CA SER A 116 20.71 6.43 -35.02
C SER A 116 21.95 6.06 -35.81
N ILE A 117 22.05 6.56 -37.03
CA ILE A 117 23.24 6.46 -37.89
C ILE A 117 24.00 7.78 -37.83
N LYS A 118 25.30 7.73 -37.57
CA LYS A 118 26.12 8.94 -37.45
C LYS A 118 27.56 8.61 -37.79
N PHE A 119 28.14 9.37 -38.72
CA PHE A 119 29.58 9.32 -38.96
C PHE A 119 30.31 9.97 -37.81
N THR A 120 31.28 9.23 -37.28
CA THR A 120 32.21 9.68 -36.25
C THR A 120 33.64 9.50 -36.75
N PRO A 121 34.64 10.10 -36.11
CA PRO A 121 36.05 9.81 -36.45
C PRO A 121 36.44 8.33 -36.32
N GLU A 122 35.65 7.52 -35.60
CA GLU A 122 35.85 6.07 -35.45
C GLU A 122 35.15 5.25 -36.55
N THR A 123 34.28 5.86 -37.35
CA THR A 123 33.53 5.19 -38.42
C THR A 123 34.45 4.83 -39.57
N LYS A 124 34.32 3.62 -40.13
CA LYS A 124 35.09 3.18 -41.30
C LYS A 124 34.18 2.62 -42.37
N VAL A 125 34.49 2.94 -43.63
CA VAL A 125 33.80 2.38 -44.79
C VAL A 125 34.74 1.46 -45.57
N GLU A 126 34.36 0.19 -45.68
CA GLU A 126 35.16 -0.89 -46.25
C GLU A 126 34.34 -1.61 -47.30
N GLY A 127 34.82 -1.73 -48.53
CA GLY A 127 34.16 -2.61 -49.49
C GLY A 127 34.57 -4.08 -49.28
N TRP A 128 33.71 -5.01 -49.70
CA TRP A 128 33.98 -6.44 -49.66
C TRP A 128 33.55 -7.08 -50.98
N GLY A 129 34.27 -8.14 -51.40
CA GLY A 129 33.92 -8.92 -52.60
C GLY A 129 34.22 -8.28 -53.96
N GLY A 130 34.59 -7.00 -54.00
CA GLY A 130 34.92 -6.24 -55.22
C GLY A 130 36.31 -5.58 -55.20
N VAL A 131 36.73 -5.03 -56.34
CA VAL A 131 37.97 -4.25 -56.47
C VAL A 131 37.68 -2.81 -56.06
N ILE A 132 38.45 -2.28 -55.11
CA ILE A 132 38.29 -0.93 -54.56
C ILE A 132 39.51 -0.08 -54.91
N ALA A 133 39.29 1.13 -55.40
CA ALA A 133 40.31 2.13 -55.61
C ALA A 133 39.93 3.45 -54.93
N THR A 134 40.92 4.21 -54.48
CA THR A 134 40.72 5.59 -54.02
C THR A 134 40.65 6.49 -55.24
N GLU A 135 39.57 7.26 -55.36
CA GLU A 135 39.39 8.22 -56.45
C GLU A 135 39.75 9.63 -56.01
N ALA A 136 39.37 10.03 -54.79
CA ALA A 136 39.65 11.33 -54.20
C ALA A 136 39.70 11.25 -52.65
N PRO A 137 40.16 12.30 -51.95
CA PRO A 137 40.10 12.33 -50.49
C PRO A 137 38.67 12.13 -49.98
N ASN A 138 38.43 11.10 -49.16
CA ASN A 138 37.13 10.68 -48.62
C ASN A 138 36.16 10.02 -49.63
N GLN A 139 36.62 9.64 -50.83
CA GLN A 139 35.83 8.93 -51.83
C GLN A 139 36.54 7.67 -52.31
N LYS A 140 35.80 6.57 -52.34
CA LYS A 140 36.27 5.28 -52.84
C LYS A 140 35.34 4.79 -53.93
N VAL A 141 35.91 4.07 -54.88
CA VAL A 141 35.21 3.50 -56.02
C VAL A 141 35.32 1.99 -55.97
N MET A 142 34.19 1.31 -56.11
CA MET A 142 34.07 -0.13 -56.27
C MET A 142 33.71 -0.48 -57.71
N GLN A 143 34.44 -1.41 -58.30
CA GLN A 143 34.06 -2.04 -59.57
C GLN A 143 32.98 -3.10 -59.34
N VAL A 144 31.90 -3.04 -60.12
CA VAL A 144 30.72 -3.89 -59.98
C VAL A 144 30.52 -4.72 -61.27
N PRO A 145 31.10 -5.93 -61.37
CA PRO A 145 30.99 -6.78 -62.55
C PRO A 145 29.74 -7.67 -62.51
N ALA A 146 29.15 -7.99 -63.67
CA ALA A 146 27.88 -8.74 -63.75
C ALA A 146 27.87 -10.09 -62.98
N ASN A 147 29.01 -10.74 -62.82
CA ASN A 147 29.14 -12.07 -62.19
C ASN A 147 29.29 -12.02 -60.66
N LYS A 148 29.04 -10.88 -60.00
CA LYS A 148 29.21 -10.71 -58.55
C LYS A 148 27.96 -10.26 -57.80
N GLN A 149 26.78 -10.40 -58.40
CA GLN A 149 25.51 -10.16 -57.70
C GLN A 149 25.42 -11.00 -56.41
N GLY A 150 25.01 -10.38 -55.31
CA GLY A 150 24.95 -10.98 -53.96
C GLY A 150 26.31 -11.24 -53.29
N ALA A 151 27.42 -11.02 -53.99
CA ALA A 151 28.77 -11.39 -53.54
C ALA A 151 29.73 -10.20 -53.35
N LEU A 152 29.22 -8.97 -53.41
CA LEU A 152 29.98 -7.74 -53.10
C LEU A 152 29.09 -6.68 -52.43
N GLY A 153 29.74 -5.69 -51.82
CA GLY A 153 29.06 -4.54 -51.21
C GLY A 153 29.94 -3.78 -50.22
N LEU A 154 29.34 -3.11 -49.25
CA LEU A 154 30.01 -2.21 -48.30
C LEU A 154 29.81 -2.63 -46.85
N TRP A 155 30.77 -2.28 -46.00
CA TRP A 155 30.67 -2.28 -44.55
C TRP A 155 30.81 -0.85 -44.06
N TYR A 156 29.82 -0.38 -43.31
CA TYR A 156 29.89 0.81 -42.48
C TYR A 156 30.11 0.35 -41.04
N ARG A 157 31.37 0.41 -40.60
CA ARG A 157 31.80 0.02 -39.25
C ARG A 157 31.57 1.15 -38.26
N ASN A 158 31.05 0.82 -37.08
CA ASN A 158 30.82 1.75 -35.97
C ASN A 158 30.08 3.01 -36.42
N ILE A 159 28.94 2.80 -37.09
CA ILE A 159 28.14 3.88 -37.66
C ILE A 159 26.80 4.06 -36.92
N GLY A 160 26.31 3.01 -36.27
CA GLY A 160 25.00 3.03 -35.61
C GLY A 160 25.09 2.97 -34.08
N MET A 161 24.06 3.48 -33.41
CA MET A 161 23.81 3.30 -31.97
C MET A 161 22.36 2.91 -31.76
N TYR A 162 22.11 1.74 -31.18
CA TYR A 162 20.76 1.23 -30.89
C TYR A 162 20.69 0.71 -29.45
N ASN A 163 19.80 1.28 -28.63
CA ASN A 163 19.67 0.93 -27.21
C ASN A 163 20.99 0.88 -26.42
N GLY A 164 21.97 1.73 -26.78
CA GLY A 164 23.29 1.78 -26.15
C GLY A 164 24.33 0.80 -26.70
N GLU A 165 23.94 -0.04 -27.65
CA GLU A 165 24.84 -0.92 -28.39
C GLU A 165 25.33 -0.24 -29.68
N ARG A 166 26.64 -0.33 -29.95
CA ARG A 166 27.22 0.12 -31.23
C ARG A 166 26.86 -0.86 -32.34
N VAL A 167 26.54 -0.35 -33.53
CA VAL A 167 26.06 -1.13 -34.68
C VAL A 167 26.94 -0.91 -35.90
N ASP A 168 27.30 -2.01 -36.56
CA ASP A 168 27.85 -2.04 -37.92
C ASP A 168 26.71 -2.30 -38.92
N ILE A 169 26.80 -1.69 -40.10
CA ILE A 169 25.86 -1.93 -41.20
C ILE A 169 26.63 -2.55 -42.36
N LYS A 170 26.18 -3.73 -42.81
CA LYS A 170 26.67 -4.37 -44.03
C LYS A 170 25.67 -4.14 -45.15
N VAL A 171 26.08 -3.48 -46.21
CA VAL A 171 25.32 -3.37 -47.46
C VAL A 171 25.76 -4.48 -48.39
N THR A 172 24.79 -5.24 -48.92
CA THR A 172 25.00 -6.27 -49.95
C THR A 172 24.30 -5.81 -51.22
N LEU A 173 24.99 -5.82 -52.36
CA LEU A 173 24.36 -5.56 -53.66
C LEU A 173 23.77 -6.87 -54.17
N ASP A 174 22.48 -7.10 -53.89
CA ASP A 174 21.81 -8.39 -54.09
C ASP A 174 21.64 -8.71 -55.58
N SER A 175 21.20 -7.73 -56.36
CA SER A 175 21.03 -7.84 -57.81
C SER A 175 21.13 -6.46 -58.46
N TYR A 176 21.49 -6.42 -59.74
CA TYR A 176 21.60 -5.20 -60.54
C TYR A 176 21.72 -5.52 -62.02
N THR A 177 21.32 -4.58 -62.87
CA THR A 177 21.50 -4.64 -64.32
C THR A 177 22.65 -3.74 -64.75
N LEU A 178 23.55 -4.21 -65.61
CA LEU A 178 24.57 -3.36 -66.22
C LEU A 178 24.12 -2.93 -67.62
N LYS A 179 24.02 -1.63 -67.88
CA LYS A 179 23.77 -1.08 -69.24
C LYS A 179 25.04 -0.40 -69.75
N LEU A 180 25.88 -1.22 -70.37
CA LEU A 180 27.22 -0.88 -70.83
C LEU A 180 27.26 -0.87 -72.36
N GLY A 181 27.79 0.20 -72.94
CA GLY A 181 27.87 0.41 -74.38
C GLY A 181 29.13 -0.18 -74.99
N THR A 182 29.14 -0.30 -76.31
CA THR A 182 30.30 -0.81 -77.06
C THR A 182 31.56 0.02 -76.75
N GLY A 183 32.62 -0.63 -76.27
CA GLY A 183 33.89 0.00 -75.91
C GLY A 183 34.03 0.42 -74.43
N SER A 184 33.00 0.23 -73.59
CA SER A 184 33.11 0.46 -72.15
C SER A 184 33.91 -0.65 -71.44
N LYS A 185 34.21 -0.46 -70.14
CA LYS A 185 34.83 -1.53 -69.33
C LYS A 185 33.72 -2.54 -68.94
N PRO A 186 34.05 -3.80 -68.65
CA PRO A 186 33.06 -4.87 -68.41
C PRO A 186 32.46 -4.84 -66.99
N PHE A 187 32.36 -3.67 -66.36
CA PHE A 187 31.82 -3.49 -65.01
C PHE A 187 31.19 -2.10 -64.88
N GLY A 188 30.19 -1.98 -64.00
CA GLY A 188 29.72 -0.71 -63.50
C GLY A 188 30.59 -0.19 -62.36
N VAL A 189 30.31 1.02 -61.89
CA VAL A 189 31.03 1.66 -60.78
C VAL A 189 30.05 2.13 -59.72
N LEU A 190 30.35 1.78 -58.46
CA LEU A 190 29.72 2.32 -57.26
C LEU A 190 30.76 3.15 -56.52
N ARG A 191 30.59 4.48 -56.51
CA ARG A 191 31.35 5.39 -55.67
C ARG A 191 30.64 5.54 -54.33
N PHE A 192 31.41 5.54 -53.25
CA PHE A 192 30.89 5.73 -51.91
C PHE A 192 31.78 6.67 -51.12
N PHE A 193 31.15 7.39 -50.20
CA PHE A 193 31.79 8.43 -49.40
C PHE A 193 32.13 7.90 -48.02
N GLU A 194 33.29 8.32 -47.49
CA GLU A 194 33.77 7.84 -46.19
C GLU A 194 33.19 8.62 -45.00
N LYS A 195 32.48 9.72 -45.27
CA LYS A 195 31.94 10.65 -44.26
C LYS A 195 30.43 10.84 -44.30
N GLU A 196 29.76 10.20 -45.25
CA GLU A 196 28.31 10.22 -45.43
C GLU A 196 27.82 8.92 -46.07
N MET A 197 26.54 8.58 -45.89
CA MET A 197 25.93 7.42 -46.53
C MET A 197 25.33 7.84 -47.88
N THR A 198 26.20 8.36 -48.76
CA THR A 198 25.85 8.68 -50.13
C THR A 198 26.53 7.68 -51.05
N GLN A 199 25.84 7.28 -52.10
CA GLN A 199 26.35 6.40 -53.15
C GLN A 199 26.14 7.04 -54.51
N ASP A 200 27.17 7.00 -55.35
CA ASP A 200 27.05 7.43 -56.75
C ASP A 200 27.25 6.23 -57.65
N ILE A 201 26.29 6.01 -58.52
CA ILE A 201 26.13 4.79 -59.28
C ILE A 201 26.30 5.11 -60.76
N PHE A 202 27.14 4.35 -61.45
CA PHE A 202 27.43 4.56 -62.87
C PHE A 202 27.45 3.25 -63.65
N GLY A 203 26.64 3.16 -64.70
CA GLY A 203 26.51 1.97 -65.54
C GLY A 203 25.81 0.78 -64.87
N ILE A 204 25.25 0.99 -63.67
CA ILE A 204 24.48 0.02 -62.88
C ILE A 204 23.06 0.58 -62.75
N TYR A 205 22.06 -0.27 -62.99
CA TYR A 205 20.65 0.06 -63.08
C TYR A 205 19.84 -0.99 -62.32
N ASP A 206 18.64 -0.64 -61.84
CA ASP A 206 17.73 -1.55 -61.13
C ASP A 206 18.44 -2.31 -60.00
N ILE A 207 19.16 -1.56 -59.15
CA ILE A 207 19.97 -2.11 -58.07
C ILE A 207 19.10 -2.46 -56.87
N SER A 208 19.27 -3.67 -56.32
CA SER A 208 18.68 -4.09 -55.05
C SER A 208 19.79 -4.19 -54.01
N GLU A 209 19.59 -3.55 -52.86
CA GLU A 209 20.54 -3.56 -51.76
C GLU A 209 19.90 -4.07 -50.47
N THR A 210 20.65 -4.86 -49.70
CA THR A 210 20.25 -5.28 -48.35
C THR A 210 21.22 -4.73 -47.31
N PHE A 211 20.68 -3.94 -46.38
CA PHE A 211 21.32 -3.39 -45.20
C PHE A 211 21.13 -4.35 -44.04
N SER A 212 22.19 -5.06 -43.65
CA SER A 212 22.18 -5.99 -42.51
C SER A 212 22.89 -5.38 -41.30
N PHE A 213 22.31 -5.58 -40.11
CA PHE A 213 22.76 -4.94 -38.88
C PHE A 213 23.49 -5.93 -37.97
N TYR A 214 24.67 -5.52 -37.48
CA TYR A 214 25.50 -6.34 -36.60
C TYR A 214 25.93 -5.57 -35.37
N LYS A 215 26.13 -6.29 -34.25
CA LYS A 215 26.86 -5.71 -33.11
C LYS A 215 28.26 -5.32 -33.56
N SER A 216 28.65 -4.08 -33.33
CA SER A 216 29.87 -3.52 -33.91
C SER A 216 31.12 -4.30 -33.54
N GLY A 217 32.00 -4.53 -34.52
CA GLY A 217 33.22 -5.32 -34.34
C GLY A 217 32.99 -6.84 -34.25
N THR A 218 31.76 -7.32 -34.47
CA THR A 218 31.43 -8.74 -34.46
C THR A 218 30.66 -9.14 -35.72
N SER A 219 30.46 -10.45 -35.92
CA SER A 219 29.56 -11.00 -36.94
C SER A 219 28.18 -11.36 -36.38
N THR A 220 27.83 -10.89 -35.18
CA THR A 220 26.56 -11.21 -34.51
C THR A 220 25.45 -10.31 -35.04
N PRO A 221 24.42 -10.83 -35.72
CA PRO A 221 23.29 -10.03 -36.16
C PRO A 221 22.57 -9.39 -34.95
N ILE A 222 22.06 -8.17 -35.13
CA ILE A 222 21.26 -7.47 -34.11
C ILE A 222 19.92 -7.05 -34.71
N ASN A 223 18.83 -7.37 -34.02
CA ASN A 223 17.50 -6.91 -34.40
C ASN A 223 17.31 -5.48 -33.90
N VAL A 224 17.15 -4.55 -34.83
CA VAL A 224 17.06 -3.10 -34.57
C VAL A 224 15.70 -2.57 -34.98
N LYS A 225 15.31 -1.43 -34.39
CA LYS A 225 14.25 -0.57 -34.92
C LYS A 225 14.88 0.77 -35.29
N GLY A 226 14.74 1.17 -36.54
CA GLY A 226 15.45 2.33 -37.06
C GLY A 226 14.67 3.11 -38.10
N ALA A 227 15.27 4.21 -38.53
CA ALA A 227 14.73 5.08 -39.55
C ALA A 227 15.84 5.45 -40.55
N LEU A 228 15.53 5.35 -41.84
CA LEU A 228 16.42 5.74 -42.94
C LEU A 228 15.71 6.77 -43.79
N THR A 229 16.42 7.83 -44.12
CA THR A 229 15.92 8.89 -44.99
C THR A 229 16.66 8.86 -46.31
N PHE A 230 15.89 8.91 -47.38
CA PHE A 230 16.39 8.92 -48.74
C PHE A 230 16.03 10.26 -49.39
N GLY A 231 16.99 10.82 -50.11
CA GLY A 231 16.86 12.01 -50.94
C GLY A 231 17.52 11.79 -52.29
N ASP A 232 17.56 12.85 -53.09
CA ASP A 232 18.11 12.81 -54.45
C ASP A 232 17.40 11.74 -55.30
N ILE A 233 16.08 11.85 -55.34
CA ILE A 233 15.20 11.01 -56.15
C ILE A 233 14.56 11.95 -57.19
N ASP A 234 15.20 12.10 -58.34
CA ASP A 234 14.81 13.00 -59.41
C ASP A 234 14.92 12.28 -60.77
N TYR A 235 14.86 12.99 -61.91
CA TYR A 235 15.01 12.38 -63.26
C TYR A 235 14.19 11.10 -63.56
N ALA A 236 12.99 10.97 -62.97
CA ALA A 236 12.15 9.76 -63.03
C ALA A 236 12.80 8.48 -62.47
N GLU A 237 13.76 8.64 -61.54
CA GLU A 237 14.28 7.60 -60.67
C GLU A 237 13.20 7.13 -59.70
N GLU A 238 13.34 5.88 -59.25
CA GLU A 238 12.37 5.23 -58.40
C GLU A 238 13.05 4.50 -57.24
N LEU A 239 12.74 4.90 -56.00
CA LEU A 239 13.11 4.20 -54.78
C LEU A 239 11.96 3.28 -54.35
N VAL A 240 12.30 2.03 -54.04
CA VAL A 240 11.33 1.01 -53.65
C VAL A 240 11.68 0.44 -52.28
N PHE A 241 10.69 0.41 -51.40
CA PHE A 241 10.70 -0.37 -50.16
C PHE A 241 9.98 -1.70 -50.41
N PRO A 242 10.71 -2.79 -50.70
CA PRO A 242 10.12 -4.12 -50.86
C PRO A 242 9.58 -4.65 -49.52
N ASN A 243 8.57 -5.52 -49.58
CA ASN A 243 7.94 -6.11 -48.38
C ASN A 243 7.52 -5.04 -47.36
N PHE A 244 6.82 -4.02 -47.84
CA PHE A 244 6.31 -2.91 -47.04
C PHE A 244 5.15 -3.37 -46.15
N ASP A 245 5.52 -4.02 -45.05
CA ASP A 245 4.61 -4.55 -44.06
C ASP A 245 5.10 -4.32 -42.61
N ALA A 246 4.27 -4.71 -41.64
CA ALA A 246 4.56 -4.47 -40.24
C ALA A 246 5.80 -5.21 -39.70
N SER A 247 6.34 -6.18 -40.43
CA SER A 247 7.48 -7.02 -40.02
C SER A 247 8.84 -6.50 -40.50
N ASN A 248 8.89 -5.64 -41.52
CA ASN A 248 10.13 -5.05 -42.04
C ASN A 248 9.99 -3.52 -42.17
N TRP A 249 9.70 -2.98 -43.36
CA TRP A 249 9.37 -1.56 -43.55
C TRP A 249 7.95 -1.25 -43.04
N HIS A 250 7.87 -0.84 -41.79
CA HIS A 250 6.62 -0.69 -41.06
C HIS A 250 5.77 0.51 -41.52
N LYS A 251 6.42 1.64 -41.78
CA LYS A 251 5.75 2.92 -42.10
C LYS A 251 6.71 3.85 -42.83
N ALA A 252 6.18 4.79 -43.61
CA ALA A 252 6.99 5.85 -44.22
C ALA A 252 6.39 7.24 -43.99
N TYR A 253 7.26 8.24 -43.98
CA TYR A 253 6.94 9.64 -43.71
C TYR A 253 7.45 10.53 -44.84
N VAL A 254 6.58 11.39 -45.34
CA VAL A 254 6.89 12.37 -46.39
C VAL A 254 6.38 13.74 -45.99
N HIS A 255 7.03 14.81 -46.41
CA HIS A 255 6.61 16.19 -46.11
C HIS A 255 5.17 16.48 -46.61
N HIS A 256 4.41 17.38 -45.96
CA HIS A 256 3.07 17.75 -46.48
C HIS A 256 3.12 18.42 -47.86
N GLN A 257 4.21 19.15 -48.15
CA GLN A 257 4.54 19.69 -49.48
C GLN A 257 5.53 18.76 -50.21
N ASN A 258 5.36 17.45 -50.08
CA ASN A 258 6.25 16.47 -50.68
C ASN A 258 6.26 16.60 -52.22
N GLN A 259 7.45 16.47 -52.80
CA GLN A 259 7.71 16.61 -54.23
C GLN A 259 7.81 15.25 -54.96
N LEU A 260 7.89 14.15 -54.20
CA LEU A 260 7.96 12.80 -54.77
C LEU A 260 6.56 12.27 -55.11
N GLY A 261 6.40 11.61 -56.25
CA GLY A 261 5.28 10.69 -56.44
C GLY A 261 5.44 9.49 -55.51
N TYR A 262 4.36 8.94 -54.97
CA TYR A 262 4.45 7.66 -54.24
C TYR A 262 3.19 6.81 -54.37
N GLY A 263 3.36 5.50 -54.32
CA GLY A 263 2.26 4.54 -54.46
C GLY A 263 2.67 3.11 -54.13
N MET A 264 1.68 2.25 -53.96
CA MET A 264 1.90 0.82 -53.74
C MET A 264 1.78 0.05 -55.05
N THR A 265 2.71 -0.86 -55.31
CA THR A 265 2.58 -1.92 -56.32
C THR A 265 2.71 -3.25 -55.61
N GLY A 266 1.58 -3.94 -55.41
CA GLY A 266 1.56 -5.12 -54.52
C GLY A 266 1.98 -4.76 -53.09
N ASN A 267 3.00 -5.44 -52.56
CA ASN A 267 3.61 -5.17 -51.25
C ASN A 267 4.83 -4.25 -51.32
N GLU A 268 5.07 -3.58 -52.44
CA GLU A 268 6.19 -2.66 -52.60
C GLU A 268 5.70 -1.22 -52.53
N LEU A 269 6.26 -0.44 -51.62
CA LEU A 269 6.04 1.01 -51.60
C LEU A 269 7.08 1.68 -52.49
N ARG A 270 6.62 2.47 -53.45
CA ARG A 270 7.43 3.11 -54.48
C ARG A 270 7.38 4.62 -54.32
N PHE A 271 8.53 5.27 -54.48
CA PHE A 271 8.71 6.72 -54.53
C PHE A 271 9.36 7.08 -55.86
N VAL A 272 8.82 8.06 -56.57
CA VAL A 272 9.24 8.45 -57.93
C VAL A 272 9.58 9.92 -57.98
N GLY A 273 10.74 10.25 -58.55
CA GLY A 273 11.18 11.63 -58.76
C GLY A 273 10.42 12.34 -59.89
N GLY A 274 10.18 13.64 -59.72
CA GLY A 274 9.68 14.52 -60.80
C GLY A 274 10.73 14.82 -61.89
N GLY A 275 10.31 15.34 -63.05
CA GLY A 275 11.19 15.67 -64.18
C GLY A 275 12.19 16.83 -63.93
N LYS A 276 13.00 17.13 -64.95
CA LYS A 276 14.23 17.98 -64.96
C LYS A 276 14.24 19.30 -64.17
N ASP A 277 13.08 19.93 -63.94
CA ASP A 277 12.99 21.29 -63.36
C ASP A 277 12.38 21.31 -61.94
N ALA A 278 12.14 20.16 -61.32
CA ALA A 278 11.19 20.07 -60.21
C ALA A 278 11.77 20.24 -58.78
N GLN A 279 13.09 20.27 -58.54
CA GLN A 279 13.59 20.12 -57.16
C GLN A 279 14.69 21.14 -56.81
N LYS A 280 14.46 21.90 -55.74
CA LYS A 280 15.57 22.54 -55.00
C LYS A 280 16.30 21.41 -54.30
N GLU A 281 17.47 21.06 -54.81
CA GLU A 281 18.37 20.06 -54.26
C GLU A 281 18.48 20.20 -52.73
N ASN A 282 18.40 19.08 -52.01
CA ASN A 282 18.54 18.98 -50.55
C ASN A 282 17.44 19.62 -49.66
N THR A 283 16.20 19.76 -50.13
CA THR A 283 15.08 20.23 -49.28
C THR A 283 14.28 19.07 -48.67
N PRO A 284 13.75 19.17 -47.43
CA PRO A 284 12.92 18.12 -46.80
C PRO A 284 11.68 17.70 -47.61
N GLN A 285 11.25 18.54 -48.56
CA GLN A 285 10.16 18.28 -49.50
C GLN A 285 10.48 17.15 -50.50
N ALA A 286 11.76 16.94 -50.80
CA ALA A 286 12.26 15.91 -51.70
C ALA A 286 12.66 14.61 -50.98
N PHE A 287 12.41 14.50 -49.67
CA PHE A 287 12.85 13.37 -48.85
C PHE A 287 11.70 12.44 -48.48
N THR A 288 12.02 11.16 -48.39
CA THR A 288 11.18 10.14 -47.76
C THR A 288 11.93 9.47 -46.61
N THR A 289 11.26 9.27 -45.48
CA THR A 289 11.80 8.53 -44.33
C THR A 289 11.02 7.25 -44.11
N GLY A 290 11.65 6.10 -44.31
CA GLY A 290 11.10 4.81 -43.92
C GLY A 290 11.53 4.46 -42.49
N ILE A 291 10.61 3.87 -41.71
CA ILE A 291 10.96 3.21 -40.45
C ILE A 291 10.88 1.69 -40.62
N PHE A 292 11.86 1.00 -40.07
CA PHE A 292 12.04 -0.43 -40.23
C PHE A 292 12.31 -1.11 -38.90
N GLN A 293 12.04 -2.42 -38.86
CA GLN A 293 12.49 -3.28 -37.79
C GLN A 293 13.02 -4.60 -38.35
N GLY A 294 14.07 -5.14 -37.75
CA GLY A 294 14.64 -6.42 -38.18
C GLY A 294 16.16 -6.50 -38.04
N VAL A 295 16.71 -7.63 -38.44
CA VAL A 295 18.16 -7.84 -38.57
C VAL A 295 18.71 -7.33 -39.90
N SER A 296 17.84 -7.08 -40.86
CA SER A 296 18.17 -6.44 -42.13
C SER A 296 16.96 -5.73 -42.72
N VAL A 297 17.21 -4.83 -43.66
CA VAL A 297 16.21 -4.16 -44.47
C VAL A 297 16.74 -4.01 -45.90
N SER A 298 15.87 -4.13 -46.90
CA SER A 298 16.27 -4.04 -48.31
C SER A 298 15.62 -2.85 -48.99
N ILE A 299 16.28 -2.30 -50.01
CA ILE A 299 15.73 -1.30 -50.93
C ILE A 299 15.94 -1.78 -52.36
N LYS A 300 15.13 -1.26 -53.28
CA LYS A 300 15.50 -1.24 -54.71
C LYS A 300 15.56 0.20 -55.18
N TYR A 301 16.47 0.46 -56.10
CA TYR A 301 16.59 1.73 -56.77
C TYR A 301 16.61 1.49 -58.28
N GLU A 302 15.58 1.98 -58.96
CA GLU A 302 15.29 1.74 -60.36
C GLU A 302 15.51 3.04 -61.15
N ASP A 303 16.30 2.96 -62.22
CA ASP A 303 16.64 4.09 -63.09
C ASP A 303 16.41 3.67 -64.55
N LYS A 304 15.16 3.82 -65.00
CA LYS A 304 14.70 3.22 -66.26
C LYS A 304 14.99 4.08 -67.48
N HIS A 305 15.33 5.35 -67.28
CA HIS A 305 15.24 6.38 -68.32
C HIS A 305 16.60 6.94 -68.79
N ARG A 306 17.72 6.56 -68.18
CA ARG A 306 19.05 6.98 -68.66
C ARG A 306 19.62 6.11 -69.78
N ASN A 307 20.42 6.75 -70.62
CA ASN A 307 21.08 6.15 -71.78
C ASN A 307 22.22 5.20 -71.39
N VAL A 308 22.56 4.30 -72.32
CA VAL A 308 23.67 3.35 -72.21
C VAL A 308 25.00 4.11 -72.06
N VAL A 309 25.84 3.67 -71.12
CA VAL A 309 27.16 4.26 -70.87
C VAL A 309 28.15 3.85 -71.96
N THR A 310 28.65 4.79 -72.76
CA THR A 310 29.62 4.51 -73.85
C THR A 310 31.05 4.97 -73.56
N LYS A 311 31.26 5.89 -72.60
CA LYS A 311 32.58 6.36 -72.18
C LYS A 311 32.65 6.51 -70.66
N TRP A 312 33.83 6.26 -70.10
CA TRP A 312 34.09 6.49 -68.68
C TRP A 312 34.22 7.99 -68.39
N PRO A 313 33.57 8.50 -67.34
CA PRO A 313 33.73 9.89 -66.93
C PRO A 313 35.17 10.11 -66.47
N THR A 314 35.93 10.88 -67.23
CA THR A 314 37.25 11.37 -66.82
C THR A 314 37.08 12.74 -66.19
N GLY A 315 36.86 12.79 -64.87
CA GLY A 315 36.75 14.03 -64.09
C GLY A 315 35.49 14.13 -63.21
N ASN A 316 35.53 15.03 -62.22
CA ASN A 316 34.38 15.37 -61.38
C ASN A 316 33.30 16.09 -62.22
N GLY A 317 32.08 15.54 -62.25
CA GLY A 317 30.91 16.19 -62.87
C GLY A 317 30.49 15.66 -64.25
N GLY A 318 30.95 14.48 -64.68
CA GLY A 318 30.48 13.88 -65.93
C GLY A 318 28.99 13.51 -65.89
N GLN A 319 28.27 13.79 -66.98
CA GLN A 319 26.89 13.33 -67.21
C GLN A 319 26.81 11.80 -67.01
N GLY A 320 25.87 11.32 -66.17
CA GLY A 320 25.51 9.90 -66.07
C GLY A 320 25.59 9.23 -64.69
N TYR A 321 25.97 9.94 -63.61
CA TYR A 321 25.95 9.38 -62.24
C TYR A 321 24.58 9.50 -61.58
N THR A 322 24.09 8.41 -61.01
CA THR A 322 22.84 8.32 -60.24
C THR A 322 23.18 8.38 -58.76
N PHE A 323 22.56 9.28 -58.02
CA PHE A 323 22.89 9.53 -56.62
C PHE A 323 21.83 8.88 -55.74
N ILE A 324 22.27 8.13 -54.73
CA ILE A 324 21.41 7.69 -53.65
C ILE A 324 21.89 8.37 -52.38
N GLN A 325 21.24 9.48 -52.03
CA GLN A 325 21.52 10.16 -50.78
C GLN A 325 20.79 9.47 -49.65
N MET A 326 21.54 8.94 -48.68
CA MET A 326 20.98 8.44 -47.43
C MET A 326 21.46 9.26 -46.24
N THR A 327 20.50 9.73 -45.45
CA THR A 327 20.77 10.48 -44.23
C THR A 327 19.94 9.95 -43.07
N THR A 328 20.21 10.47 -41.89
CA THR A 328 19.35 10.19 -40.74
C THR A 328 18.17 11.14 -40.70
N ASN A 329 17.01 10.51 -40.45
CA ASN A 329 15.79 11.10 -39.91
C ASN A 329 15.45 12.45 -40.56
N ALA A 330 14.68 12.54 -41.65
CA ALA A 330 14.09 13.82 -42.09
C ALA A 330 12.95 14.30 -41.16
N ARG A 331 12.69 13.55 -40.09
CA ARG A 331 11.56 13.71 -39.18
C ARG A 331 12.03 13.65 -37.73
N PRO A 332 11.41 14.44 -36.83
CA PRO A 332 11.72 14.42 -35.40
C PRO A 332 11.28 13.11 -34.74
N PHE A 333 11.95 12.74 -33.65
CA PHE A 333 11.53 11.65 -32.78
C PHE A 333 10.50 12.11 -31.74
N LYS A 334 9.59 11.20 -31.39
CA LYS A 334 8.79 11.32 -30.18
C LYS A 334 9.68 11.42 -28.95
N THR A 335 9.11 11.97 -27.88
CA THR A 335 9.77 12.09 -26.58
C THR A 335 10.43 10.77 -26.18
N PRO A 336 11.69 10.79 -25.72
CA PRO A 336 12.41 9.59 -25.31
C PRO A 336 11.69 8.78 -24.24
N VAL A 337 11.76 7.46 -24.36
CA VAL A 337 11.34 6.55 -23.28
C VAL A 337 12.30 6.64 -22.10
N ILE A 338 11.75 6.60 -20.89
CA ILE A 338 12.51 6.60 -19.64
C ILE A 338 12.30 5.29 -18.89
N LYS A 339 13.40 4.68 -18.46
CA LYS A 339 13.40 3.55 -17.54
C LYS A 339 13.81 4.04 -16.15
N LYS A 340 13.14 3.55 -15.13
CA LYS A 340 13.50 3.79 -13.72
C LYS A 340 13.89 2.48 -13.06
N GLN A 341 14.96 2.53 -12.30
CA GLN A 341 15.52 1.40 -11.57
C GLN A 341 15.82 1.83 -10.13
N VAL A 342 15.99 0.85 -9.25
CA VAL A 342 16.37 1.04 -7.86
C VAL A 342 17.52 0.10 -7.49
N SER A 343 18.39 0.58 -6.61
CA SER A 343 19.53 -0.18 -6.07
C SER A 343 19.71 0.10 -4.59
N ASP A 344 20.23 -0.86 -3.83
CA ASP A 344 20.73 -0.72 -2.46
C ASP A 344 22.10 -1.40 -2.31
N SER A 345 22.42 -1.97 -1.14
CA SER A 345 23.73 -2.57 -0.88
C SER A 345 23.97 -3.90 -1.61
N ASN A 346 22.92 -4.65 -1.95
CA ASN A 346 23.03 -6.00 -2.51
C ASN A 346 22.20 -6.20 -3.79
N GLU A 347 21.22 -5.34 -4.07
CA GLU A 347 20.48 -5.34 -5.32
C GLU A 347 20.86 -4.12 -6.18
N THR A 348 21.17 -4.35 -7.47
CA THR A 348 21.63 -3.29 -8.39
C THR A 348 20.74 -3.18 -9.62
N LYS A 349 20.24 -1.97 -9.89
CA LYS A 349 19.49 -1.60 -11.09
C LYS A 349 18.27 -2.50 -11.36
N THR A 350 17.55 -2.89 -10.32
CA THR A 350 16.34 -3.72 -10.40
C THR A 350 15.08 -2.85 -10.45
N THR A 351 13.91 -3.47 -10.62
CA THR A 351 12.61 -2.79 -10.44
C THR A 351 12.08 -2.91 -9.01
N THR A 352 12.71 -3.74 -8.18
CA THR A 352 12.35 -3.93 -6.77
C THR A 352 13.59 -4.26 -5.95
N ASN A 353 13.75 -3.60 -4.80
CA ASN A 353 14.80 -3.87 -3.82
C ASN A 353 14.21 -3.99 -2.41
N THR A 354 14.94 -4.61 -1.49
CA THR A 354 14.50 -4.79 -0.09
C THR A 354 15.56 -4.31 0.87
N LEU A 355 15.28 -3.20 1.56
CA LEU A 355 16.17 -2.67 2.57
C LEU A 355 16.28 -3.63 3.75
N ASN A 356 17.48 -3.78 4.31
CA ASN A 356 17.74 -4.49 5.55
C ASN A 356 17.22 -3.73 6.77
N SER A 357 17.19 -2.40 6.71
CA SER A 357 16.63 -1.53 7.76
C SER A 357 16.14 -0.20 7.17
N LYS A 358 15.46 0.62 7.98
CA LYS A 358 15.00 1.95 7.52
C LYS A 358 16.16 2.93 7.29
N GLU A 359 17.31 2.68 7.91
CA GLU A 359 18.52 3.50 7.82
C GLU A 359 19.35 3.20 6.57
N GLU A 360 19.07 2.11 5.86
CA GLU A 360 19.79 1.75 4.66
C GLU A 360 19.54 2.78 3.55
N ASN A 361 20.64 3.18 2.90
CA ASN A 361 20.60 4.07 1.77
C ASN A 361 20.29 3.28 0.50
N PHE A 362 19.56 3.91 -0.41
CA PHE A 362 19.25 3.32 -1.69
C PHE A 362 19.31 4.40 -2.78
N THR A 363 19.22 4.00 -4.03
CA THR A 363 19.45 4.89 -5.16
C THR A 363 18.39 4.67 -6.22
N TYR A 364 17.78 5.75 -6.69
CA TYR A 364 17.00 5.72 -7.92
C TYR A 364 17.93 5.99 -9.11
N THR A 365 17.78 5.22 -10.17
CA THR A 365 18.49 5.43 -11.44
C THR A 365 17.48 5.62 -12.56
N PHE A 366 17.64 6.70 -13.33
CA PHE A 366 16.88 6.93 -14.56
C PHE A 366 17.78 6.66 -15.75
N GLU A 367 17.28 5.95 -16.75
CA GLU A 367 17.99 5.66 -17.98
C GLU A 367 17.12 6.05 -19.17
N THR A 368 17.68 6.79 -20.12
CA THR A 368 16.97 7.23 -21.34
C THR A 368 17.93 7.41 -22.51
N ARG A 369 17.46 7.10 -23.72
CA ARG A 369 18.22 7.31 -24.97
C ARG A 369 17.77 8.62 -25.61
N ILE A 370 18.69 9.57 -25.78
CA ILE A 370 18.44 10.84 -26.48
C ILE A 370 18.86 10.68 -27.95
N PRO A 371 17.94 10.44 -28.90
CA PRO A 371 18.28 10.09 -30.28
C PRO A 371 19.11 11.18 -30.98
N ASN A 372 19.75 10.84 -32.09
CA ASN A 372 20.41 11.84 -32.93
C ASN A 372 19.35 12.63 -33.72
N GLU A 373 19.33 13.96 -33.58
CA GLU A 373 18.35 14.85 -34.20
C GLU A 373 19.05 15.92 -35.06
N ARG A 374 18.39 16.33 -36.15
CA ARG A 374 18.84 17.49 -36.95
C ARG A 374 18.63 18.78 -36.16
N LYS A 375 19.45 19.80 -36.49
CA LYS A 375 19.53 21.07 -35.75
C LYS A 375 18.17 21.77 -35.62
N GLU A 376 17.36 21.70 -36.67
CA GLU A 376 16.01 22.27 -36.73
C GLU A 376 15.00 21.58 -35.80
N TRP A 377 15.29 20.38 -35.27
CA TRP A 377 14.40 19.66 -34.34
C TRP A 377 14.95 19.54 -32.94
N TRP A 378 16.10 20.16 -32.66
CA TRP A 378 16.65 20.19 -31.32
C TRP A 378 15.62 20.72 -30.31
N TYR A 379 15.54 20.06 -29.17
CA TYR A 379 14.69 20.45 -28.06
C TYR A 379 14.97 21.89 -27.61
N ASN A 380 13.90 22.63 -27.40
CA ASN A 380 13.91 23.92 -26.69
C ASN A 380 14.14 23.71 -25.18
N ALA A 381 13.64 22.61 -24.62
CA ALA A 381 13.87 22.22 -23.23
C ALA A 381 13.86 20.70 -23.05
N PHE A 382 14.64 20.20 -22.10
CA PHE A 382 14.63 18.79 -21.69
C PHE A 382 14.77 18.72 -20.16
N GLN A 383 13.90 17.96 -19.50
CA GLN A 383 14.01 17.71 -18.07
C GLN A 383 13.46 16.33 -17.68
N ILE A 384 14.02 15.76 -16.62
CA ILE A 384 13.46 14.61 -15.90
C ILE A 384 12.91 15.13 -14.58
N THR A 385 11.67 14.75 -14.27
CA THR A 385 11.00 15.08 -13.01
C THR A 385 10.58 13.82 -12.27
N ASP A 386 10.60 13.88 -10.94
CA ASP A 386 10.25 12.77 -10.07
C ASP A 386 9.69 13.31 -8.76
N LYS A 387 8.45 12.92 -8.43
CA LYS A 387 7.86 13.21 -7.13
C LYS A 387 8.38 12.16 -6.14
N LEU A 388 9.40 12.50 -5.37
CA LEU A 388 9.93 11.57 -4.38
C LEU A 388 8.85 11.21 -3.35
N PRO A 389 8.69 9.92 -2.99
CA PRO A 389 7.67 9.48 -2.04
C PRO A 389 7.80 10.16 -0.67
N ASN A 390 6.68 10.29 0.04
CA ASN A 390 6.65 10.91 1.37
C ASN A 390 7.58 10.18 2.34
N GLY A 391 8.54 10.89 2.93
CA GLY A 391 9.52 10.28 3.82
C GLY A 391 10.80 9.80 3.13
N VAL A 392 10.91 9.92 1.81
CA VAL A 392 12.17 9.73 1.07
C VAL A 392 12.86 11.09 0.90
N GLU A 393 14.15 11.17 1.19
CA GLU A 393 14.97 12.37 1.02
C GLU A 393 16.30 12.08 0.30
N LYS A 394 16.87 13.11 -0.32
CA LYS A 394 18.16 13.02 -1.02
C LYS A 394 19.30 12.78 -0.03
N ASN A 395 20.22 11.89 -0.40
CA ASN A 395 21.35 11.47 0.42
C ASN A 395 22.69 11.47 -0.33
N GLY A 396 22.89 12.45 -1.20
CA GLY A 396 24.13 12.56 -1.97
C GLY A 396 23.99 13.47 -3.18
N ALA A 397 25.07 13.67 -3.94
CA ALA A 397 25.01 14.41 -5.19
C ALA A 397 24.22 13.62 -6.25
N ILE A 398 23.43 14.34 -7.05
CA ILE A 398 22.81 13.77 -8.25
C ILE A 398 23.86 13.80 -9.34
N VAL A 399 24.07 12.67 -10.00
CA VAL A 399 25.08 12.52 -11.05
C VAL A 399 24.37 12.20 -12.35
N VAL A 400 24.82 12.83 -13.43
CA VAL A 400 24.35 12.58 -14.79
C VAL A 400 25.55 12.12 -15.63
N LYS A 401 25.43 11.01 -16.34
CA LYS A 401 26.48 10.49 -17.22
C LYS A 401 25.95 9.97 -18.55
N ASP A 402 26.81 9.93 -19.56
CA ASP A 402 26.63 9.05 -20.72
C ASP A 402 27.10 7.64 -20.34
N SER A 403 26.17 6.68 -20.22
CA SER A 403 26.51 5.33 -19.76
C SER A 403 27.33 4.52 -20.77
N VAL A 404 27.28 4.87 -22.06
CA VAL A 404 28.03 4.18 -23.11
C VAL A 404 29.45 4.72 -23.22
N ARG A 405 29.60 6.05 -23.19
CA ARG A 405 30.91 6.71 -23.30
C ARG A 405 31.62 6.90 -21.95
N ASN A 406 30.92 6.59 -20.84
CA ASN A 406 31.36 6.82 -19.47
C ASN A 406 31.78 8.29 -19.21
N GLU A 407 31.09 9.23 -19.87
CA GLU A 407 31.36 10.67 -19.78
C GLU A 407 30.50 11.27 -18.66
N ASN A 408 31.09 12.05 -17.76
CA ASN A 408 30.33 12.78 -16.74
C ASN A 408 29.70 14.04 -17.36
N LEU A 409 28.37 14.07 -17.39
CA LEU A 409 27.57 15.15 -17.96
C LEU A 409 26.93 16.05 -16.90
N THR A 410 27.23 15.86 -15.61
CA THR A 410 26.54 16.54 -14.50
C THR A 410 26.54 18.07 -14.65
N SER A 411 27.62 18.67 -15.16
CA SER A 411 27.73 20.12 -15.38
C SER A 411 26.81 20.66 -16.48
N GLN A 412 26.24 19.79 -17.32
CA GLN A 412 25.30 20.17 -18.38
C GLN A 412 23.85 20.19 -17.89
N PHE A 413 23.62 19.87 -16.61
CA PHE A 413 22.30 19.79 -16.00
C PHE A 413 22.25 20.58 -14.69
N THR A 414 21.10 21.19 -14.42
CA THR A 414 20.74 21.65 -13.08
C THR A 414 19.88 20.61 -12.40
N SER A 415 20.19 20.27 -11.15
CA SER A 415 19.41 19.32 -10.35
C SER A 415 18.95 19.94 -9.04
N SER A 416 17.64 19.94 -8.78
CA SER A 416 17.03 20.50 -7.57
C SER A 416 15.89 19.62 -7.05
N ILE A 417 15.62 19.73 -5.75
CA ILE A 417 14.42 19.15 -5.13
C ILE A 417 13.73 20.29 -4.40
N ASP A 418 12.46 20.53 -4.71
CA ASP A 418 11.68 21.60 -4.07
C ASP A 418 11.16 21.20 -2.68
N VAL A 419 10.50 22.14 -2.00
CA VAL A 419 9.88 21.93 -0.68
C VAL A 419 8.77 20.86 -0.68
N ASN A 420 8.26 20.54 -1.86
CA ASN A 420 7.25 19.52 -2.09
C ASN A 420 7.90 18.21 -2.54
N ASN A 421 9.20 17.95 -2.34
CA ASN A 421 9.86 16.72 -2.77
C ASN A 421 9.79 16.44 -4.29
N ASN A 422 9.56 17.46 -5.12
CA ASN A 422 9.65 17.31 -6.56
C ASN A 422 11.12 17.47 -6.98
N LEU A 423 11.74 16.36 -7.36
CA LEU A 423 13.03 16.35 -8.04
C LEU A 423 12.86 16.84 -9.48
N THR A 424 13.74 17.74 -9.90
CA THR A 424 13.91 18.16 -11.29
C THR A 424 15.39 18.08 -11.68
N VAL A 425 15.67 17.39 -12.80
CA VAL A 425 16.98 17.33 -13.46
C VAL A 425 16.80 17.90 -14.87
N LYS A 426 17.24 19.14 -15.08
CA LYS A 426 16.97 19.92 -16.29
C LYS A 426 18.25 20.20 -17.06
N ALA A 427 18.24 19.97 -18.37
CA ALA A 427 19.35 20.30 -19.25
C ALA A 427 19.52 21.82 -19.36
N ILE A 428 20.77 22.31 -19.28
CA ILE A 428 21.10 23.74 -19.37
C ILE A 428 21.00 24.22 -20.82
N ASN A 429 21.61 23.47 -21.75
CA ASN A 429 21.60 23.80 -23.17
C ASN A 429 21.27 22.56 -24.02
N PRO A 430 20.00 22.28 -24.29
CA PRO A 430 19.60 21.19 -25.16
C PRO A 430 19.72 21.52 -26.66
N LYS A 431 20.02 22.78 -27.04
CA LYS A 431 20.22 23.21 -28.44
C LYS A 431 21.68 23.15 -28.88
N GLN A 432 22.33 22.03 -28.58
CA GLN A 432 23.72 21.79 -29.00
C GLN A 432 23.92 20.34 -29.41
N ALA A 433 24.75 20.12 -30.43
CA ALA A 433 24.98 18.80 -31.01
C ALA A 433 25.50 17.77 -29.98
N SER A 434 26.25 18.20 -28.97
CA SER A 434 26.82 17.33 -27.93
C SER A 434 25.77 16.71 -26.99
N PHE A 435 24.55 17.27 -26.94
CA PHE A 435 23.43 16.76 -26.12
C PHE A 435 22.76 15.52 -26.73
N TYR A 436 22.81 15.39 -28.07
CA TYR A 436 22.16 14.32 -28.81
C TYR A 436 23.08 13.13 -28.99
N ASP A 437 22.49 12.00 -29.38
CA ASP A 437 23.21 10.74 -29.55
C ASP A 437 23.86 10.21 -28.24
N ARG A 438 23.13 10.36 -27.12
CA ARG A 438 23.56 9.95 -25.77
C ARG A 438 22.65 8.88 -25.16
N VAL A 439 23.21 8.03 -24.29
CA VAL A 439 22.42 7.24 -23.32
C VAL A 439 22.63 7.86 -21.95
N LEU A 440 21.63 8.58 -21.49
CA LEU A 440 21.69 9.30 -20.23
C LEU A 440 21.39 8.35 -19.07
N GLU A 441 22.29 8.28 -18.10
CA GLU A 441 22.04 7.67 -16.80
C GLU A 441 22.08 8.76 -15.72
N VAL A 442 20.98 8.92 -15.00
CA VAL A 442 20.84 9.87 -13.88
C VAL A 442 20.73 9.07 -12.59
N THR A 443 21.65 9.31 -11.67
CA THR A 443 21.71 8.62 -10.37
C THR A 443 21.32 9.57 -9.27
N VAL A 444 20.32 9.16 -8.46
CA VAL A 444 19.73 9.94 -7.38
C VAL A 444 19.86 9.15 -6.08
N PRO A 445 20.93 9.38 -5.29
CA PRO A 445 21.09 8.76 -3.99
C PRO A 445 20.05 9.30 -3.01
N VAL A 446 19.35 8.40 -2.32
CA VAL A 446 18.27 8.72 -1.38
C VAL A 446 18.35 7.87 -0.12
N LYS A 447 17.58 8.25 0.90
CA LYS A 447 17.34 7.47 2.11
C LYS A 447 15.95 7.76 2.64
N LEU A 448 15.51 6.96 3.60
CA LEU A 448 14.32 7.31 4.39
C LEU A 448 14.69 8.34 5.45
N ASN A 449 13.88 9.39 5.56
CA ASN A 449 14.07 10.40 6.60
C ASN A 449 13.60 9.88 7.97
N ALA A 450 14.12 10.48 9.05
CA ALA A 450 13.86 10.01 10.42
C ALA A 450 12.38 10.08 10.85
N LYS A 451 11.55 10.85 10.14
CA LYS A 451 10.13 11.07 10.44
C LYS A 451 9.19 10.28 9.52
N VAL A 452 9.72 9.39 8.67
CA VAL A 452 8.90 8.61 7.74
C VAL A 452 7.82 7.83 8.49
N ASN A 453 6.58 7.93 8.00
CA ASN A 453 5.48 7.12 8.51
C ASN A 453 5.23 5.95 7.55
N LEU A 454 5.85 4.79 7.81
CA LEU A 454 5.71 3.63 6.95
C LEU A 454 4.28 3.08 6.90
N ASN A 455 3.42 3.40 7.89
CA ASN A 455 1.99 3.05 7.85
C ASN A 455 1.22 3.72 6.71
N SER A 456 1.77 4.78 6.11
CA SER A 456 1.14 5.44 4.96
C SER A 456 1.33 4.66 3.64
N TYR A 457 2.12 3.59 3.67
CA TYR A 457 2.37 2.71 2.53
C TYR A 457 1.66 1.36 2.70
N PRO A 458 1.29 0.69 1.59
CA PRO A 458 0.81 -0.68 1.64
C PRO A 458 1.85 -1.59 2.32
N VAL A 459 1.41 -2.43 3.25
CA VAL A 459 2.25 -3.41 3.92
C VAL A 459 1.87 -4.80 3.43
N ILE A 460 2.85 -5.53 2.89
CA ILE A 460 2.69 -6.91 2.40
C ILE A 460 3.78 -7.74 3.09
N ASP A 461 3.38 -8.82 3.76
CA ASP A 461 4.29 -9.74 4.46
C ASP A 461 5.27 -9.05 5.44
N GLY A 462 4.80 -8.02 6.15
CA GLY A 462 5.63 -7.25 7.09
C GLY A 462 6.61 -6.28 6.43
N LEU A 463 6.44 -5.99 5.14
CA LEU A 463 7.26 -5.04 4.39
C LEU A 463 6.39 -3.91 3.83
N ALA A 464 6.70 -2.66 4.22
CA ALA A 464 6.11 -1.48 3.61
C ALA A 464 6.61 -1.32 2.16
N GLN A 465 5.69 -1.06 1.23
CA GLN A 465 5.96 -0.99 -0.21
C GLN A 465 5.99 0.48 -0.67
N ILE A 466 7.18 1.04 -0.89
CA ILE A 466 7.36 2.41 -1.36
C ILE A 466 7.54 2.40 -2.88
N THR A 467 6.52 2.84 -3.62
CA THR A 467 6.56 2.88 -5.09
C THR A 467 6.96 4.25 -5.62
N ASN A 468 7.71 4.31 -6.72
CA ASN A 468 8.08 5.57 -7.35
C ASN A 468 8.11 5.51 -8.90
N LYS A 469 7.84 6.63 -9.57
CA LYS A 469 7.92 6.84 -11.04
C LYS A 469 8.65 8.14 -11.36
N ALA A 470 9.16 8.28 -12.58
CA ALA A 470 9.73 9.52 -13.09
C ALA A 470 9.08 9.88 -14.43
N THR A 471 9.20 11.14 -14.84
CA THR A 471 8.65 11.65 -16.10
C THR A 471 9.74 12.42 -16.84
N ILE A 472 10.00 12.08 -18.10
CA ILE A 472 10.70 12.97 -19.03
C ILE A 472 9.70 13.98 -19.57
N THR A 473 10.11 15.23 -19.62
CA THR A 473 9.41 16.30 -20.30
C THR A 473 10.36 16.92 -21.33
N THR A 474 9.93 16.96 -22.58
CA THR A 474 10.60 17.69 -23.65
C THR A 474 9.73 18.84 -24.12
N GLN A 475 10.37 19.96 -24.46
CA GLN A 475 9.78 21.00 -25.28
C GLN A 475 10.55 21.01 -26.60
N THR A 476 9.86 20.80 -27.71
CA THR A 476 10.45 20.61 -29.04
C THR A 476 10.40 21.89 -29.86
N PHE A 477 10.91 21.84 -31.10
CA PHE A 477 10.99 23.00 -32.00
C PHE A 477 9.65 23.72 -32.23
N ASP A 478 8.53 23.00 -32.17
CA ASP A 478 7.16 23.53 -32.25
C ASP A 478 6.66 24.16 -30.93
N ASN A 479 7.54 24.37 -29.95
CA ASN A 479 7.26 24.87 -28.59
C ASN A 479 6.27 24.03 -27.76
N SER A 480 5.83 22.88 -28.27
CA SER A 480 4.88 22.03 -27.57
C SER A 480 5.59 21.13 -26.57
N GLN A 481 4.99 21.01 -25.38
CA GLN A 481 5.49 20.17 -24.30
C GLN A 481 4.95 18.75 -24.43
N ARG A 482 5.83 17.77 -24.27
CA ARG A 482 5.50 16.34 -24.38
C ARG A 482 6.15 15.57 -23.25
N ASN A 483 5.44 14.56 -22.75
CA ASN A 483 5.84 13.83 -21.55
C ASN A 483 5.85 12.32 -21.80
N GLU A 484 6.81 11.63 -21.19
CA GLU A 484 6.89 10.17 -21.13
C GLU A 484 7.14 9.74 -19.68
N VAL A 485 6.39 8.73 -19.23
CA VAL A 485 6.41 8.27 -17.83
C VAL A 485 7.12 6.92 -17.73
N SER A 486 7.97 6.77 -16.72
CA SER A 486 8.72 5.55 -16.48
C SER A 486 7.84 4.40 -15.99
N ASN A 487 8.42 3.20 -15.99
CA ASN A 487 7.92 2.11 -15.15
C ASN A 487 7.90 2.50 -13.66
N THR A 488 7.08 1.80 -12.87
CA THR A 488 7.13 1.87 -11.41
C THR A 488 8.33 1.06 -10.90
N VAL A 489 8.99 1.57 -9.88
CA VAL A 489 9.92 0.81 -9.03
C VAL A 489 9.39 0.72 -7.60
N THR A 490 9.77 -0.33 -6.87
CA THR A 490 9.31 -0.57 -5.50
C THR A 490 10.49 -0.79 -4.55
N THR A 491 10.55 -0.03 -3.46
CA THR A 491 11.46 -0.29 -2.35
C THR A 491 10.69 -0.89 -1.20
N LYS A 492 11.08 -2.10 -0.79
CA LYS A 492 10.50 -2.80 0.36
C LYS A 492 11.27 -2.44 1.61
N VAL A 493 10.54 -2.09 2.67
CA VAL A 493 11.14 -1.69 3.94
C VAL A 493 10.58 -2.54 5.07
N PRO A 494 11.43 -3.20 5.88
CA PRO A 494 11.01 -3.94 7.05
C PRO A 494 10.14 -3.08 7.97
N PHE A 495 8.88 -3.47 8.10
CA PHE A 495 7.89 -2.76 8.88
C PHE A 495 7.23 -3.72 9.87
N ASP A 496 7.43 -3.45 11.16
CA ASP A 496 6.75 -4.17 12.21
C ASP A 496 5.97 -3.19 13.08
N PRO A 497 4.64 -3.18 12.97
CA PRO A 497 3.81 -2.26 13.73
C PRO A 497 3.88 -2.59 15.23
N PRO A 498 3.51 -1.64 16.11
CA PRO A 498 3.29 -1.94 17.52
C PRO A 498 2.32 -3.11 17.68
N LYS A 499 2.64 -4.06 18.56
CA LYS A 499 1.79 -5.22 18.89
C LYS A 499 1.39 -5.19 20.36
N PRO A 500 0.54 -4.24 20.75
CA PRO A 500 0.07 -4.18 22.12
C PRO A 500 -0.75 -5.41 22.49
N MET A 501 -0.47 -5.98 23.66
CA MET A 501 -1.23 -7.04 24.29
C MET A 501 -1.60 -6.66 25.71
N ILE A 502 -2.80 -7.08 26.11
CA ILE A 502 -3.35 -6.90 27.45
C ILE A 502 -3.77 -8.26 27.99
N GLN A 503 -3.36 -8.56 29.22
CA GLN A 503 -3.84 -9.71 29.98
C GLN A 503 -4.41 -9.24 31.31
N LYS A 504 -5.65 -9.57 31.58
CA LYS A 504 -6.34 -9.23 32.81
C LYS A 504 -6.71 -10.48 33.60
N LYS A 505 -6.43 -10.45 34.89
CA LYS A 505 -6.76 -11.50 35.86
C LYS A 505 -7.21 -10.88 37.17
N VAL A 506 -7.78 -11.69 38.06
CA VAL A 506 -8.32 -11.28 39.35
C VAL A 506 -8.01 -12.32 40.43
N ARG A 507 -7.91 -11.88 41.68
CA ARG A 507 -7.89 -12.72 42.88
C ARG A 507 -8.68 -12.05 44.00
N ASN A 508 -9.24 -12.85 44.91
CA ASN A 508 -9.88 -12.35 46.12
C ASN A 508 -8.89 -12.37 47.29
N ILE A 509 -8.41 -11.18 47.64
CA ILE A 509 -7.39 -11.03 48.69
C ILE A 509 -7.98 -11.18 50.10
N THR A 510 -9.29 -10.93 50.27
CA THR A 510 -9.96 -11.14 51.56
C THR A 510 -10.05 -12.61 51.93
N THR A 511 -10.25 -13.50 50.94
CA THR A 511 -10.25 -14.95 51.15
C THR A 511 -8.86 -15.58 51.18
N GLY A 512 -7.81 -14.78 51.01
CA GLY A 512 -6.42 -15.24 50.99
C GLY A 512 -5.97 -15.91 49.68
N GLU A 513 -6.64 -15.63 48.55
CA GLU A 513 -6.17 -16.13 47.24
C GLU A 513 -4.81 -15.51 46.90
N THR A 514 -3.81 -16.34 46.63
CA THR A 514 -2.45 -15.89 46.28
C THR A 514 -2.20 -15.82 44.78
N VAL A 515 -2.97 -16.56 43.98
CA VAL A 515 -2.79 -16.72 42.52
C VAL A 515 -3.84 -15.94 41.75
N TYR A 516 -3.40 -15.21 40.72
CA TYR A 516 -4.29 -14.52 39.79
C TYR A 516 -4.94 -15.49 38.78
N GLN A 517 -6.25 -15.35 38.61
CA GLN A 517 -7.08 -16.23 37.79
C GLN A 517 -8.05 -15.43 36.89
N LYS A 518 -8.68 -16.07 35.90
CA LYS A 518 -9.65 -15.38 35.01
C LYS A 518 -10.95 -15.01 35.73
N ASN A 519 -11.32 -15.77 36.75
CA ASN A 519 -12.48 -15.48 37.58
C ASN A 519 -12.19 -15.81 39.03
N THR A 520 -12.82 -15.09 39.96
CA THR A 520 -12.80 -15.39 41.40
C THR A 520 -14.22 -15.33 41.97
N LYS A 521 -14.41 -15.89 43.16
CA LYS A 521 -15.66 -15.81 43.93
C LYS A 521 -15.48 -14.81 45.06
N ALA A 522 -16.48 -13.95 45.25
CA ALA A 522 -16.45 -12.93 46.29
C ALA A 522 -17.79 -12.79 47.01
N LYS A 523 -17.71 -12.35 48.26
CA LYS A 523 -18.83 -11.94 49.11
C LYS A 523 -18.89 -10.42 49.18
N TYR A 524 -19.97 -9.91 49.75
CA TYR A 524 -20.06 -8.50 50.15
C TYR A 524 -18.87 -8.08 51.03
N ASP A 525 -18.35 -6.89 50.79
CA ASP A 525 -17.17 -6.29 51.44
C ASP A 525 -15.84 -7.02 51.20
N ASP A 526 -15.82 -8.11 50.42
CA ASP A 526 -14.56 -8.68 49.96
C ASP A 526 -13.82 -7.67 49.08
N VAL A 527 -12.50 -7.66 49.23
CA VAL A 527 -11.60 -6.91 48.37
C VAL A 527 -11.03 -7.87 47.35
N VAL A 528 -11.26 -7.56 46.08
CA VAL A 528 -10.65 -8.26 44.95
C VAL A 528 -9.54 -7.38 44.37
N GLU A 529 -8.48 -8.01 43.89
CA GLU A 529 -7.38 -7.35 43.21
C GLU A 529 -7.32 -7.85 41.76
N TYR A 530 -7.40 -6.93 40.81
CA TYR A 530 -7.17 -7.19 39.40
C TYR A 530 -5.70 -6.92 39.06
N GLU A 531 -5.08 -7.81 38.30
CA GLU A 531 -3.78 -7.60 37.67
C GLU A 531 -3.97 -7.47 36.17
N ILE A 532 -3.48 -6.37 35.61
CA ILE A 532 -3.50 -6.08 34.18
C ILE A 532 -2.06 -5.94 33.70
N VAL A 533 -1.61 -6.88 32.88
CA VAL A 533 -0.29 -6.87 32.26
C VAL A 533 -0.43 -6.31 30.84
N LEU A 534 0.25 -5.19 30.58
CA LEU A 534 0.34 -4.54 29.27
C LEU A 534 1.73 -4.79 28.70
N LYS A 535 1.80 -5.35 27.49
CA LYS A 535 3.07 -5.63 26.79
C LYS A 535 3.01 -5.15 25.34
N ASN A 536 4.14 -4.74 24.80
CA ASN A 536 4.28 -4.47 23.36
C ASN A 536 5.21 -5.54 22.73
N GLU A 537 4.61 -6.49 22.02
CA GLU A 537 5.28 -7.68 21.48
C GLU A 537 5.86 -7.50 20.07
N SER A 538 5.95 -6.27 19.59
CA SER A 538 6.64 -5.97 18.33
C SER A 538 8.06 -6.56 18.38
N THR A 539 8.57 -7.06 17.26
CA THR A 539 9.88 -7.67 17.05
C THR A 539 10.96 -6.80 16.41
N ASN A 540 10.60 -5.72 15.70
CA ASN A 540 11.56 -4.92 14.93
C ASN A 540 11.81 -3.51 15.47
N VAL A 541 13.06 -3.09 15.43
CA VAL A 541 13.62 -1.90 16.10
C VAL A 541 13.15 -0.56 15.52
N ASN A 542 12.53 -0.55 14.34
CA ASN A 542 12.39 0.68 13.56
C ASN A 542 11.06 1.43 13.73
N MET A 543 9.98 0.76 14.15
CA MET A 543 8.65 1.35 14.39
C MET A 543 7.86 0.65 15.51
N SER A 544 8.57 -0.02 16.42
CA SER A 544 7.98 -0.93 17.41
C SER A 544 7.16 -0.26 18.50
N SER A 545 7.43 1.00 18.86
CA SER A 545 6.86 1.62 20.07
C SER A 545 5.43 2.14 19.82
N LEU A 546 4.52 1.84 20.74
CA LEU A 546 3.15 2.38 20.74
C LEU A 546 3.18 3.80 21.31
N LYS A 547 2.82 4.79 20.50
CA LYS A 547 2.79 6.22 20.87
C LYS A 547 1.45 6.61 21.46
N ASP A 548 1.45 7.59 22.35
CA ASP A 548 0.30 8.02 23.15
C ASP A 548 -0.41 6.83 23.82
N ALA A 549 0.40 5.93 24.38
CA ALA A 549 -0.04 4.68 24.94
C ALA A 549 -0.91 4.91 26.17
N ALA A 550 -2.20 4.59 26.04
CA ALA A 550 -3.22 4.90 27.03
C ALA A 550 -4.04 3.66 27.42
N PHE A 551 -4.40 3.59 28.70
CA PHE A 551 -5.17 2.49 29.29
C PHE A 551 -6.55 2.97 29.75
N THR A 552 -7.55 2.15 29.52
CA THR A 552 -8.94 2.40 29.92
C THR A 552 -9.50 1.17 30.63
N ASP A 553 -10.20 1.40 31.74
CA ASP A 553 -10.81 0.36 32.58
C ASP A 553 -12.13 0.87 33.15
N LYS A 554 -13.12 0.00 33.26
CA LYS A 554 -14.41 0.33 33.89
C LYS A 554 -14.79 -0.76 34.87
N LEU A 555 -14.76 -0.42 36.15
CA LEU A 555 -15.24 -1.34 37.18
C LEU A 555 -16.74 -1.60 36.98
N PRO A 556 -17.20 -2.85 37.09
CA PRO A 556 -18.60 -3.21 36.91
C PRO A 556 -19.48 -2.58 38.00
N GLU A 557 -20.78 -2.48 37.72
CA GLU A 557 -21.76 -2.01 38.69
C GLU A 557 -21.68 -2.83 39.99
N GLY A 558 -21.82 -2.16 41.13
CA GLY A 558 -21.69 -2.77 42.46
C GLY A 558 -20.28 -3.24 42.82
N VAL A 559 -19.24 -2.80 42.10
CA VAL A 559 -17.83 -2.92 42.51
C VAL A 559 -17.24 -1.51 42.58
N THR A 560 -16.63 -1.13 43.70
CA THR A 560 -16.11 0.23 43.93
C THR A 560 -14.60 0.22 44.10
N LEU A 561 -13.92 1.18 43.49
CA LEU A 561 -12.47 1.32 43.60
C LEU A 561 -12.04 1.50 45.06
N LYS A 562 -11.01 0.76 45.50
CA LYS A 562 -10.31 0.96 46.77
C LYS A 562 -9.00 1.69 46.55
N SER A 563 -8.12 1.13 45.72
CA SER A 563 -6.81 1.68 45.39
C SER A 563 -6.32 1.09 44.07
N TRP A 564 -5.32 1.72 43.47
CA TRP A 564 -4.66 1.17 42.29
C TRP A 564 -3.21 1.64 42.17
N SER A 565 -2.40 0.88 41.43
CA SER A 565 -0.99 1.14 41.19
C SER A 565 -0.56 0.75 39.79
N ILE A 566 0.57 1.29 39.35
CA ILE A 566 1.26 0.90 38.11
C ILE A 566 2.70 0.57 38.47
N ASN A 567 3.18 -0.63 38.12
CA ASN A 567 4.49 -1.15 38.50
C ASN A 567 4.76 -0.99 40.01
N ASP A 568 3.74 -1.31 40.82
CA ASP A 568 3.75 -1.18 42.28
C ASP A 568 3.85 0.25 42.85
N GLU A 569 3.86 1.28 41.99
CA GLU A 569 3.73 2.68 42.42
C GLU A 569 2.24 3.06 42.57
N ALA A 570 1.83 3.43 43.78
CA ALA A 570 0.47 3.89 44.05
C ALA A 570 0.11 5.13 43.22
N LYS A 571 -1.11 5.16 42.68
CA LYS A 571 -1.65 6.29 41.90
C LYS A 571 -2.90 6.86 42.57
N PRO A 572 -3.18 8.16 42.41
CA PRO A 572 -4.32 8.80 43.05
C PRO A 572 -5.65 8.28 42.49
N ASN A 573 -6.63 8.05 43.36
CA ASN A 573 -7.97 7.62 42.95
C ASN A 573 -8.74 8.71 42.18
N SER A 574 -8.31 9.98 42.22
CA SER A 574 -8.95 11.08 41.47
C SER A 574 -8.87 10.91 39.95
N ALA A 575 -7.99 10.03 39.43
CA ALA A 575 -7.97 9.65 38.02
C ALA A 575 -9.19 8.83 37.58
N TRP A 576 -9.91 8.23 38.53
CA TRP A 576 -11.12 7.45 38.28
C TRP A 576 -12.37 8.32 38.46
N VAL A 577 -13.11 8.53 37.37
CA VAL A 577 -14.34 9.32 37.38
C VAL A 577 -15.51 8.36 37.22
N GLY A 578 -16.37 8.27 38.24
CA GLY A 578 -17.55 7.39 38.22
C GLY A 578 -17.22 5.91 37.99
N ASN A 579 -16.22 5.36 38.71
CA ASN A 579 -15.72 3.98 38.55
C ASN A 579 -15.09 3.65 37.19
N LYS A 580 -14.70 4.67 36.42
CA LYS A 580 -14.04 4.50 35.12
C LYS A 580 -12.70 5.24 35.08
N LEU A 581 -11.67 4.54 34.65
CA LEU A 581 -10.40 5.12 34.22
C LEU A 581 -10.44 5.25 32.70
N THR A 582 -10.24 6.45 32.16
CA THR A 582 -10.32 6.68 30.70
C THR A 582 -9.02 7.28 30.19
N ASN A 583 -8.44 6.65 29.16
CA ASN A 583 -7.26 7.13 28.44
C ASN A 583 -6.09 7.57 29.33
N TYR A 584 -5.82 6.80 30.39
CA TYR A 584 -4.70 7.09 31.27
C TYR A 584 -3.38 6.74 30.59
N ASN A 585 -2.51 7.73 30.38
CA ASN A 585 -1.17 7.52 29.82
C ASN A 585 -0.31 6.78 30.84
N TYR A 586 -0.10 5.48 30.64
CA TYR A 586 0.56 4.61 31.61
C TYR A 586 2.08 4.56 31.44
N ALA A 587 2.60 4.91 30.26
CA ALA A 587 4.02 4.87 29.95
C ALA A 587 4.69 6.26 30.11
N PRO A 588 5.93 6.34 30.65
CA PRO A 588 6.73 7.56 30.65
C PRO A 588 6.88 8.13 29.23
N GLY A 589 6.78 9.45 29.07
CA GLY A 589 6.81 10.08 27.74
C GLY A 589 5.67 9.64 26.80
N LYS A 590 4.61 9.01 27.35
CA LYS A 590 3.46 8.45 26.63
C LYS A 590 3.83 7.40 25.57
N THR A 591 5.00 6.78 25.66
CA THR A 591 5.48 5.83 24.65
C THR A 591 5.74 4.46 25.29
N HIS A 592 4.99 3.44 24.85
CA HIS A 592 5.20 2.06 25.28
C HIS A 592 6.21 1.39 24.35
N GLU A 593 7.46 1.39 24.81
CA GLU A 593 8.60 0.80 24.09
C GLU A 593 8.47 -0.72 23.88
N ARG A 594 9.19 -1.21 22.87
CA ARG A 594 9.27 -2.64 22.53
C ARG A 594 9.65 -3.49 23.74
N ASN A 595 8.96 -4.62 23.92
CA ASN A 595 9.23 -5.61 24.98
C ASN A 595 9.20 -5.04 26.40
N LYS A 596 8.78 -3.79 26.61
CA LYS A 596 8.49 -3.29 27.95
C LYS A 596 7.16 -3.87 28.41
N THR A 597 7.07 -4.04 29.72
CA THR A 597 5.89 -4.56 30.39
C THR A 597 5.50 -3.56 31.46
N TYR A 598 4.20 -3.24 31.51
CA TYR A 598 3.60 -2.46 32.58
C TYR A 598 2.56 -3.32 33.28
N VAL A 599 2.58 -3.32 34.61
CA VAL A 599 1.64 -4.08 35.44
C VAL A 599 0.78 -3.10 36.21
N ILE A 600 -0.52 -3.11 35.96
CA ILE A 600 -1.50 -2.30 36.68
C ILE A 600 -2.20 -3.22 37.69
N LYS A 601 -2.25 -2.81 38.96
CA LYS A 601 -3.01 -3.50 40.00
C LYS A 601 -4.16 -2.63 40.47
N ILE A 602 -5.37 -3.17 40.51
CA ILE A 602 -6.58 -2.44 40.93
C ILE A 602 -7.24 -3.24 42.05
N GLN A 603 -7.26 -2.69 43.26
CA GLN A 603 -8.05 -3.23 44.36
C GLN A 603 -9.44 -2.60 44.37
N ALA A 604 -10.47 -3.42 44.46
CA ALA A 604 -11.85 -2.99 44.48
C ALA A 604 -12.66 -3.76 45.52
N ILE A 605 -13.64 -3.09 46.11
CA ILE A 605 -14.56 -3.64 47.12
C ILE A 605 -15.83 -4.11 46.41
N VAL A 606 -16.28 -5.32 46.74
CA VAL A 606 -17.51 -5.91 46.19
C VAL A 606 -18.74 -5.44 47.01
N GLY A 607 -19.67 -4.76 46.34
CA GLY A 607 -20.86 -4.12 46.93
C GLY A 607 -22.08 -5.02 47.11
N GLN A 608 -23.20 -4.43 47.59
CA GLN A 608 -24.32 -5.12 48.26
C GLN A 608 -25.19 -6.06 47.43
N ALA A 609 -25.11 -6.03 46.09
CA ALA A 609 -25.96 -6.85 45.23
C ALA A 609 -25.43 -8.30 45.19
N ASN A 610 -25.84 -9.11 46.19
CA ASN A 610 -25.49 -10.52 46.33
C ASN A 610 -26.53 -11.40 45.62
N ASP A 611 -26.56 -11.25 44.30
CA ASP A 611 -27.57 -11.76 43.40
C ASP A 611 -27.16 -13.08 42.71
N GLY A 612 -25.93 -13.54 42.90
CA GLY A 612 -25.39 -14.67 42.17
C GLY A 612 -24.90 -14.34 40.77
N THR A 613 -24.79 -13.06 40.41
CA THR A 613 -24.38 -12.61 39.07
C THR A 613 -22.86 -12.55 38.95
N THR A 614 -22.41 -12.63 37.70
CA THR A 614 -21.01 -12.41 37.32
C THR A 614 -20.79 -10.94 37.01
N ARG A 615 -19.86 -10.31 37.71
CA ARG A 615 -19.40 -8.94 37.48
C ARG A 615 -18.16 -8.97 36.60
N ARG A 616 -18.35 -8.68 35.32
CA ARG A 616 -17.28 -8.64 34.32
C ARG A 616 -16.56 -7.31 34.34
N ASN A 617 -15.25 -7.33 34.54
CA ASN A 617 -14.38 -6.16 34.44
C ASN A 617 -13.53 -6.24 33.17
N GLU A 618 -13.61 -5.23 32.31
CA GLU A 618 -12.89 -5.17 31.03
C GLU A 618 -11.90 -4.01 31.02
N GLY A 619 -10.65 -4.31 30.66
CA GLY A 619 -9.61 -3.32 30.41
C GLY A 619 -9.27 -3.28 28.92
N SER A 620 -8.83 -2.13 28.42
CA SER A 620 -8.41 -1.93 27.04
C SER A 620 -7.20 -1.00 26.95
N MET A 621 -6.45 -1.12 25.86
CA MET A 621 -5.29 -0.26 25.59
C MET A 621 -5.34 0.34 24.19
N THR A 622 -4.92 1.59 24.06
CA THR A 622 -4.96 2.36 22.82
C THR A 622 -3.63 3.10 22.59
N GLY A 623 -3.43 3.62 21.38
CA GLY A 623 -2.34 4.53 21.05
C GLY A 623 -2.52 5.15 19.66
N ALA A 624 -1.82 6.26 19.40
CA ALA A 624 -2.00 7.08 18.20
C ALA A 624 -1.58 6.35 16.89
N ASN A 625 -0.64 5.41 16.99
CA ASN A 625 -0.16 4.62 15.86
C ASN A 625 -0.60 3.14 15.92
N LEU A 626 -1.61 2.82 16.73
CA LEU A 626 -2.24 1.51 16.72
C LEU A 626 -3.18 1.41 15.52
N THR A 627 -2.97 0.40 14.70
CA THR A 627 -3.85 0.07 13.57
C THR A 627 -4.59 -1.25 13.86
N GLY A 628 -5.86 -1.32 13.49
CA GLY A 628 -6.70 -2.49 13.72
C GLY A 628 -7.52 -2.45 15.02
N ALA A 629 -7.88 -3.63 15.53
CA ALA A 629 -8.75 -3.77 16.70
C ALA A 629 -8.04 -3.34 17.99
N ILE A 630 -8.77 -2.64 18.86
CA ILE A 630 -8.30 -2.26 20.20
C ILE A 630 -8.15 -3.54 21.04
N PRO A 631 -6.96 -3.87 21.57
CA PRO A 631 -6.80 -5.00 22.46
C PRO A 631 -7.59 -4.81 23.74
N THR A 632 -8.40 -5.81 24.11
CA THR A 632 -9.13 -5.84 25.38
C THR A 632 -8.91 -7.16 26.12
N SER A 633 -9.10 -7.13 27.44
CA SER A 633 -9.05 -8.33 28.28
C SER A 633 -10.02 -8.22 29.44
N ILE A 634 -10.60 -9.34 29.83
CA ILE A 634 -11.64 -9.42 30.85
C ILE A 634 -11.20 -10.28 32.04
N ALA A 635 -11.68 -9.93 33.23
CA ALA A 635 -11.68 -10.80 34.40
C ALA A 635 -13.01 -10.67 35.14
N ASP A 636 -13.50 -11.81 35.65
CA ASP A 636 -14.86 -11.92 36.16
C ASP A 636 -14.86 -12.14 37.69
N VAL A 637 -15.78 -11.49 38.40
CA VAL A 637 -16.04 -11.74 39.82
C VAL A 637 -17.43 -12.32 39.98
N VAL A 638 -17.54 -13.55 40.48
CA VAL A 638 -18.82 -14.21 40.75
C VAL A 638 -19.23 -13.88 42.19
N VAL A 639 -20.31 -13.12 42.34
CA VAL A 639 -20.79 -12.72 43.67
C VAL A 639 -21.64 -13.84 44.27
N LEU A 640 -21.26 -14.35 45.45
CA LEU A 640 -21.93 -15.50 46.05
C LEU A 640 -23.34 -15.16 46.56
N LYS A 641 -24.31 -16.02 46.24
CA LYS A 641 -25.65 -15.97 46.84
C LYS A 641 -25.59 -16.29 48.33
N PRO A 642 -26.44 -15.68 49.17
CA PRO A 642 -26.58 -16.08 50.56
C PRO A 642 -27.08 -17.52 50.72
N LYS A 643 -26.68 -18.23 51.78
CA LYS A 643 -27.08 -19.61 52.12
C LYS A 643 -27.50 -19.67 53.59
N LEU A 644 -28.62 -20.34 53.84
CA LEU A 644 -29.21 -20.57 55.16
C LEU A 644 -28.96 -21.99 55.66
N LYS A 645 -28.96 -22.16 56.98
CA LYS A 645 -29.00 -23.42 57.71
C LYS A 645 -30.09 -23.35 58.77
N ILE A 646 -30.85 -24.43 58.95
CA ILE A 646 -31.82 -24.58 60.05
C ILE A 646 -31.55 -25.88 60.81
N SER A 647 -31.71 -25.86 62.12
CA SER A 647 -31.69 -27.03 62.98
C SER A 647 -32.83 -26.95 64.00
N LYS A 648 -33.32 -28.12 64.42
CA LYS A 648 -34.29 -28.26 65.50
C LYS A 648 -33.80 -29.34 66.45
N VAL A 649 -33.90 -29.08 67.74
CA VAL A 649 -33.55 -30.01 68.80
C VAL A 649 -34.65 -30.02 69.85
N VAL A 650 -34.72 -31.10 70.60
CA VAL A 650 -35.56 -31.24 71.79
C VAL A 650 -34.66 -31.49 72.98
N ASN A 651 -34.97 -30.92 74.13
CA ASN A 651 -34.10 -31.02 75.32
C ASN A 651 -34.17 -32.40 76.01
N LYS A 652 -35.14 -33.24 75.67
CA LYS A 652 -35.33 -34.59 76.19
C LYS A 652 -35.54 -35.56 75.04
N ALA A 653 -34.83 -36.69 75.06
CA ALA A 653 -35.04 -37.77 74.09
C ALA A 653 -36.35 -38.52 74.34
N SER A 654 -36.78 -38.63 75.61
CA SER A 654 -38.03 -39.26 76.01
C SER A 654 -38.74 -38.48 77.11
N VAL A 655 -40.07 -38.54 77.12
CA VAL A 655 -40.94 -37.97 78.17
C VAL A 655 -42.02 -38.94 78.59
N VAL A 656 -42.57 -38.77 79.80
CA VAL A 656 -43.83 -39.43 80.20
C VAL A 656 -45.03 -38.57 79.85
N ASN A 657 -46.21 -39.18 79.75
CA ASN A 657 -47.46 -38.45 79.51
C ASN A 657 -47.65 -37.31 80.53
N GLY A 658 -47.97 -36.10 80.04
CA GLY A 658 -48.12 -34.89 80.87
C GLY A 658 -46.82 -34.19 81.28
N GLU A 659 -45.65 -34.76 80.98
CA GLU A 659 -44.35 -34.13 81.29
C GLU A 659 -44.00 -33.01 80.29
N GLU A 660 -43.51 -31.89 80.81
CA GLU A 660 -43.07 -30.76 80.00
C GLU A 660 -41.66 -30.97 79.41
N PHE A 661 -41.48 -30.53 78.17
CA PHE A 661 -40.21 -30.51 77.46
C PHE A 661 -40.10 -29.29 76.54
N VAL A 662 -38.92 -29.01 76.03
CA VAL A 662 -38.61 -27.79 75.26
C VAL A 662 -38.07 -28.15 73.88
N TYR A 663 -38.66 -27.57 72.85
CA TYR A 663 -38.07 -27.54 71.52
C TYR A 663 -37.22 -26.27 71.35
N THR A 664 -36.05 -26.40 70.73
CA THR A 664 -35.22 -25.28 70.29
C THR A 664 -35.00 -25.36 68.78
N VAL A 665 -35.33 -24.30 68.06
CA VAL A 665 -35.07 -24.14 66.62
C VAL A 665 -33.98 -23.09 66.44
N SER A 666 -32.92 -23.39 65.69
CA SER A 666 -31.88 -22.42 65.32
C SER A 666 -31.84 -22.24 63.81
N MET A 667 -31.83 -20.99 63.35
CA MET A 667 -31.68 -20.66 61.93
C MET A 667 -30.53 -19.66 61.77
N GLU A 668 -29.59 -19.98 60.87
CA GLU A 668 -28.31 -19.30 60.72
C GLU A 668 -28.02 -18.98 59.24
N ASN A 669 -27.52 -17.78 58.96
CA ASN A 669 -26.93 -17.45 57.66
C ASN A 669 -25.47 -17.90 57.64
N ILE A 670 -25.15 -18.93 56.87
CA ILE A 670 -23.81 -19.57 56.88
C ILE A 670 -22.86 -19.03 55.80
N THR A 671 -23.32 -18.06 54.99
CA THR A 671 -22.49 -17.42 53.95
C THR A 671 -21.89 -16.08 54.36
N ARG A 672 -22.47 -15.40 55.37
CA ARG A 672 -22.09 -14.03 55.76
C ARG A 672 -21.87 -13.90 57.25
N ASP A 673 -21.03 -12.96 57.63
CA ASP A 673 -20.82 -12.56 59.03
C ASP A 673 -21.83 -11.52 59.54
N ILE A 674 -22.53 -10.75 58.68
CA ILE A 674 -23.20 -9.50 59.13
C ILE A 674 -24.51 -9.02 58.46
N ALA A 675 -25.38 -9.88 57.90
CA ALA A 675 -26.72 -9.41 57.50
C ALA A 675 -27.84 -10.44 57.74
N LEU A 676 -28.81 -10.07 58.57
CA LEU A 676 -30.09 -10.75 58.72
C LEU A 676 -30.97 -10.51 57.49
N TYR A 677 -31.76 -11.53 57.14
CA TYR A 677 -32.87 -11.40 56.22
C TYR A 677 -33.85 -10.37 56.78
N SER A 678 -34.48 -9.60 55.89
CA SER A 678 -35.54 -8.65 56.25
C SER A 678 -36.69 -9.27 57.04
N SER A 679 -36.90 -10.57 56.83
CA SER A 679 -37.81 -11.42 57.57
C SER A 679 -37.37 -12.87 57.42
N MET A 680 -37.39 -13.61 58.53
CA MET A 680 -37.23 -15.06 58.57
C MET A 680 -38.59 -15.63 58.99
N ILE A 681 -39.06 -16.64 58.25
CA ILE A 681 -40.33 -17.30 58.50
C ILE A 681 -40.01 -18.73 58.91
N ILE A 682 -40.44 -19.10 60.12
CA ILE A 682 -40.31 -20.46 60.63
C ILE A 682 -41.72 -21.03 60.77
N GLU A 683 -41.95 -22.15 60.09
CA GLU A 683 -43.17 -22.93 60.18
C GLU A 683 -42.88 -24.26 60.87
N ASP A 684 -43.58 -24.52 61.97
CA ASP A 684 -43.44 -25.73 62.78
C ASP A 684 -44.81 -26.41 62.91
N LYS A 685 -44.88 -27.69 62.53
CA LYS A 685 -46.08 -28.50 62.66
C LYS A 685 -45.82 -29.60 63.67
N LEU A 686 -46.34 -29.41 64.87
CA LEU A 686 -46.20 -30.38 65.95
C LEU A 686 -46.85 -31.73 65.57
N PRO A 687 -46.25 -32.87 65.96
CA PRO A 687 -46.86 -34.19 65.83
C PRO A 687 -48.21 -34.26 66.57
N ALA A 688 -49.12 -35.12 66.08
CA ALA A 688 -50.41 -35.32 66.73
C ALA A 688 -50.24 -35.80 68.18
N GLY A 689 -50.93 -35.13 69.11
CA GLY A 689 -50.87 -35.39 70.55
C GLY A 689 -49.69 -34.72 71.28
N ILE A 690 -48.91 -33.88 70.59
CA ILE A 690 -47.99 -32.92 71.21
C ILE A 690 -48.63 -31.52 71.15
N VAL A 691 -48.79 -30.88 72.31
CA VAL A 691 -49.38 -29.55 72.43
C VAL A 691 -48.36 -28.61 73.03
N ALA A 692 -48.12 -27.46 72.39
CA ALA A 692 -47.28 -26.44 72.98
C ALA A 692 -48.03 -25.64 74.04
N LYS A 693 -47.29 -25.20 75.05
CA LYS A 693 -47.81 -24.40 76.16
C LYS A 693 -47.77 -22.93 75.79
N ALA A 694 -48.93 -22.27 75.79
CA ALA A 694 -49.06 -20.83 75.56
C ALA A 694 -48.19 -20.01 76.55
N GLY A 695 -47.71 -18.84 76.14
CA GLY A 695 -46.88 -17.95 76.96
C GLY A 695 -45.43 -18.42 77.23
N THR A 696 -44.99 -19.55 76.67
CA THR A 696 -43.64 -20.11 76.93
C THR A 696 -42.61 -19.83 75.85
N THR A 697 -43.01 -19.25 74.71
CA THR A 697 -42.10 -19.01 73.59
C THR A 697 -41.13 -17.88 73.88
N THR A 698 -39.84 -18.16 73.69
CA THR A 698 -38.75 -17.19 73.76
C THR A 698 -37.94 -17.17 72.47
N TYR A 699 -37.29 -16.05 72.20
CA TYR A 699 -36.36 -15.91 71.09
C TYR A 699 -35.07 -15.23 71.54
N SER A 700 -33.95 -15.57 70.91
CA SER A 700 -32.72 -14.78 70.97
C SER A 700 -32.15 -14.56 69.58
N LEU A 701 -31.52 -13.40 69.40
CA LEU A 701 -30.81 -13.03 68.21
C LEU A 701 -29.33 -12.99 68.55
N ASN A 702 -28.50 -13.68 67.77
CA ASN A 702 -27.04 -13.52 67.75
C ASN A 702 -26.37 -13.79 69.11
N GLY A 703 -27.01 -14.61 69.97
CA GLY A 703 -26.51 -14.92 71.31
C GLY A 703 -26.88 -13.90 72.40
N GLU A 704 -27.73 -12.92 72.09
CA GLU A 704 -28.30 -11.99 73.08
C GLU A 704 -29.20 -12.71 74.10
N ALA A 705 -29.53 -12.02 75.20
CA ALA A 705 -30.46 -12.51 76.21
C ALA A 705 -31.82 -12.87 75.59
N SER A 706 -32.39 -14.00 76.03
CA SER A 706 -33.67 -14.49 75.49
C SER A 706 -34.82 -13.54 75.87
N LYS A 707 -35.62 -13.14 74.88
CA LYS A 707 -36.80 -12.28 75.03
C LYS A 707 -38.08 -13.11 74.90
N LYS A 708 -39.12 -12.81 75.69
CA LYS A 708 -40.45 -13.44 75.56
C LYS A 708 -41.19 -12.90 74.35
N VAL A 709 -41.94 -13.76 73.67
CA VAL A 709 -42.88 -13.36 72.61
C VAL A 709 -44.24 -13.05 73.24
N VAL A 710 -44.84 -11.89 72.93
CA VAL A 710 -46.18 -11.52 73.42
C VAL A 710 -47.23 -12.40 72.72
N ASP A 711 -48.20 -12.93 73.47
CA ASP A 711 -49.16 -14.01 73.13
C ASP A 711 -50.12 -13.77 71.94
N ASN A 712 -49.80 -12.85 71.01
CA ASN A 712 -50.55 -12.67 69.77
C ASN A 712 -50.28 -13.80 68.74
N LEU A 713 -49.55 -14.84 69.10
CA LEU A 713 -49.42 -16.06 68.30
C LEU A 713 -50.62 -16.97 68.54
N VAL A 714 -51.54 -16.99 67.58
CA VAL A 714 -52.67 -17.93 67.56
C VAL A 714 -52.14 -19.36 67.44
N TRP A 715 -52.14 -20.09 68.55
CA TRP A 715 -52.00 -21.55 68.58
C TRP A 715 -53.27 -22.18 68.03
N ASN A 716 -53.45 -22.23 66.71
CA ASN A 716 -54.44 -23.15 66.15
C ASN A 716 -53.85 -24.56 66.19
N ALA A 717 -54.68 -25.57 66.45
CA ALA A 717 -54.27 -26.94 66.81
C ALA A 717 -53.50 -27.73 65.72
N SER A 718 -52.89 -27.09 64.72
CA SER A 718 -52.17 -27.79 63.64
C SER A 718 -51.05 -27.00 62.93
N ARG A 719 -50.81 -25.71 63.22
CA ARG A 719 -49.78 -24.94 62.51
C ARG A 719 -49.28 -23.74 63.32
N THR A 720 -47.97 -23.66 63.57
CA THR A 720 -47.34 -22.45 64.13
C THR A 720 -46.54 -21.75 63.04
N VAL A 721 -46.91 -20.51 62.70
CA VAL A 721 -46.13 -19.61 61.84
C VAL A 721 -45.53 -18.53 62.72
N LEU A 722 -44.22 -18.58 62.98
CA LEU A 722 -43.53 -17.47 63.64
C LEU A 722 -42.95 -16.53 62.57
N ASN A 723 -43.48 -15.31 62.52
CA ASN A 723 -42.96 -14.25 61.66
C ASN A 723 -42.15 -13.25 62.51
N THR A 724 -40.86 -13.08 62.19
CA THR A 724 -40.00 -12.12 62.90
C THR A 724 -40.48 -10.67 62.80
N LYS A 725 -41.40 -10.37 61.87
CA LYS A 725 -41.99 -9.03 61.70
C LYS A 725 -42.91 -8.58 62.85
N GLY A 726 -43.29 -9.48 63.77
CA GLY A 726 -44.16 -9.19 64.92
C GLY A 726 -43.52 -9.37 66.31
N LEU A 727 -42.20 -9.58 66.38
CA LEU A 727 -41.49 -9.70 67.67
C LEU A 727 -41.30 -8.32 68.31
N PRO A 728 -41.34 -8.15 69.66
CA PRO A 728 -41.49 -6.86 70.33
C PRO A 728 -40.47 -5.74 70.01
N ASP A 729 -39.28 -6.04 69.49
CA ASP A 729 -38.37 -5.01 68.96
C ASP A 729 -38.86 -4.38 67.64
N SER A 730 -39.95 -4.90 67.04
CA SER A 730 -40.59 -4.40 65.82
C SER A 730 -41.59 -3.26 66.04
N ALA A 731 -41.74 -2.76 67.27
CA ALA A 731 -42.47 -1.51 67.53
C ALA A 731 -41.77 -0.29 66.91
N SER A 732 -40.48 -0.43 66.57
CA SER A 732 -39.84 0.38 65.54
C SER A 732 -40.39 -0.02 64.18
N LYS A 733 -41.06 0.92 63.46
CA LYS A 733 -41.39 0.78 62.03
C LYS A 733 -40.16 0.55 61.12
N SER A 734 -38.97 0.43 61.69
CA SER A 734 -37.72 0.07 61.02
C SER A 734 -37.33 -1.38 61.35
N PRO A 735 -36.88 -2.16 60.34
CA PRO A 735 -36.47 -3.56 60.51
C PRO A 735 -35.39 -3.70 61.58
N ILE A 736 -35.35 -4.83 62.29
CA ILE A 736 -34.31 -5.15 63.28
C ILE A 736 -32.95 -5.13 62.58
N ILE A 737 -32.15 -4.08 62.80
CA ILE A 737 -30.79 -3.92 62.27
C ILE A 737 -29.80 -4.34 63.36
N SER A 738 -29.61 -5.64 63.58
CA SER A 738 -28.49 -6.13 64.39
C SER A 738 -27.31 -6.41 63.45
N GLN A 739 -26.20 -5.68 63.66
CA GLN A 739 -24.98 -5.70 62.83
C GLN A 739 -23.98 -6.79 63.26
N THR A 740 -24.45 -7.95 63.74
CA THR A 740 -23.58 -9.09 64.11
C THR A 740 -24.24 -10.43 63.74
N LYS A 741 -23.43 -11.49 63.61
CA LYS A 741 -23.75 -12.86 63.14
C LYS A 741 -25.21 -13.27 63.26
N GLY A 742 -25.97 -13.28 62.15
CA GLY A 742 -27.40 -13.58 62.11
C GLY A 742 -27.75 -15.04 62.47
N LYS A 743 -27.91 -15.32 63.77
CA LYS A 743 -28.44 -16.57 64.32
C LYS A 743 -29.71 -16.29 65.11
N LEU A 744 -30.86 -16.72 64.59
CA LEU A 744 -32.12 -16.71 65.33
C LEU A 744 -32.29 -18.03 66.06
N VAL A 745 -32.53 -17.98 67.37
CA VAL A 745 -32.87 -19.14 68.18
C VAL A 745 -34.26 -18.93 68.76
N ILE A 746 -35.14 -19.91 68.62
CA ILE A 746 -36.49 -19.91 69.18
C ILE A 746 -36.63 -21.12 70.07
N SER A 747 -37.16 -20.93 71.28
CA SER A 747 -37.47 -22.01 72.21
C SER A 747 -38.93 -21.94 72.67
N PHE A 748 -39.58 -23.07 72.86
CA PHE A 748 -40.94 -23.13 73.43
C PHE A 748 -41.17 -24.45 74.17
N THR A 749 -42.03 -24.41 75.19
CA THR A 749 -42.40 -25.59 75.99
C THR A 749 -43.58 -26.33 75.35
N ALA A 750 -43.53 -27.66 75.36
CA ALA A 750 -44.60 -28.54 74.90
C ALA A 750 -44.84 -29.69 75.89
N ILE A 751 -46.01 -30.30 75.75
CA ILE A 751 -46.53 -31.38 76.60
C ILE A 751 -47.09 -32.47 75.70
N ALA A 752 -46.84 -33.73 76.04
CA ALA A 752 -47.41 -34.90 75.38
C ALA A 752 -48.72 -35.34 76.05
N ASP A 753 -49.73 -35.69 75.25
CA ASP A 753 -50.99 -36.26 75.74
C ASP A 753 -50.98 -37.80 75.78
N ALA A 754 -52.00 -38.38 76.43
CA ALA A 754 -52.09 -39.82 76.65
C ALA A 754 -52.20 -40.63 75.35
N THR A 755 -52.61 -40.01 74.23
CA THR A 755 -52.79 -40.68 72.93
C THR A 755 -51.47 -40.95 72.22
N THR A 756 -50.35 -40.43 72.73
CA THR A 756 -49.01 -40.60 72.16
C THR A 756 -48.18 -41.72 72.81
N VAL A 757 -48.64 -42.25 73.94
CA VAL A 757 -47.93 -43.28 74.73
C VAL A 757 -47.73 -44.56 73.91
N GLY A 758 -46.47 -45.02 73.80
CA GLY A 758 -46.13 -46.27 73.11
C GLY A 758 -46.10 -46.20 71.58
N LYS A 759 -46.28 -45.02 70.97
CA LYS A 759 -46.06 -44.80 69.53
C LYS A 759 -44.55 -44.76 69.21
N PRO A 760 -44.14 -45.10 67.97
CA PRO A 760 -42.76 -44.93 67.54
C PRO A 760 -42.31 -43.46 67.68
N ASP A 761 -41.01 -43.28 67.85
CA ASP A 761 -40.29 -41.99 67.87
C ASP A 761 -40.97 -40.91 67.02
N LEU A 762 -41.60 -39.94 67.69
CA LEU A 762 -42.33 -38.85 67.07
C LEU A 762 -41.31 -37.87 66.47
N VAL A 763 -41.24 -37.83 65.14
CA VAL A 763 -40.38 -36.88 64.41
C VAL A 763 -41.15 -35.58 64.18
N ASN A 764 -40.69 -34.49 64.82
CA ASN A 764 -41.17 -33.15 64.54
C ASN A 764 -40.27 -32.47 63.50
N THR A 765 -40.85 -32.01 62.40
CA THR A 765 -40.16 -31.30 61.32
C THR A 765 -40.51 -29.82 61.33
N VAL A 766 -39.50 -28.96 61.35
CA VAL A 766 -39.63 -27.52 61.11
C VAL A 766 -39.15 -27.19 59.70
N THR A 767 -39.85 -26.26 59.07
CA THR A 767 -39.45 -25.64 57.80
C THR A 767 -39.11 -24.18 58.01
N GLY A 768 -37.93 -23.76 57.55
CA GLY A 768 -37.50 -22.37 57.55
C GLY A 768 -37.43 -21.81 56.14
N SER A 769 -37.89 -20.58 55.95
CA SER A 769 -37.70 -19.80 54.72
C SER A 769 -37.29 -18.36 55.06
N GLY A 770 -36.56 -17.73 54.15
CA GLY A 770 -36.13 -16.33 54.28
C GLY A 770 -36.67 -15.48 53.13
N LYS A 771 -37.01 -14.22 53.40
CA LYS A 771 -37.31 -13.20 52.37
C LYS A 771 -36.31 -12.04 52.42
N TYR A 772 -35.86 -11.61 51.25
CA TYR A 772 -35.01 -10.42 51.10
C TYR A 772 -35.84 -9.13 51.23
N ASP A 773 -35.30 -8.09 51.90
CA ASP A 773 -35.84 -6.73 51.74
C ASP A 773 -35.21 -6.20 50.47
N LEU A 774 -36.03 -5.92 49.47
CA LEU A 774 -35.59 -5.43 48.17
C LEU A 774 -35.79 -3.91 48.06
N LYS A 775 -35.96 -3.19 49.17
CA LYS A 775 -36.17 -1.73 49.19
C LYS A 775 -34.91 -0.87 49.05
N LYS A 776 -33.76 -1.43 48.72
CA LYS A 776 -32.60 -0.66 48.22
C LYS A 776 -32.22 -1.19 46.84
N GLU A 777 -32.09 -0.26 45.91
CA GLU A 777 -32.42 -0.37 44.49
C GLU A 777 -31.66 -1.45 43.67
N ASN A 778 -32.35 -1.91 42.62
CA ASN A 778 -31.88 -2.68 41.46
C ASN A 778 -31.58 -4.18 41.61
N LEU A 779 -32.60 -4.99 41.92
CA LEU A 779 -32.58 -6.44 41.61
C LEU A 779 -33.94 -6.95 41.09
N VAL A 780 -33.91 -7.57 39.91
CA VAL A 780 -35.06 -8.23 39.26
C VAL A 780 -35.19 -9.65 39.81
N GLU A 781 -35.92 -9.81 40.92
CA GLU A 781 -36.81 -10.95 41.20
C GLU A 781 -37.54 -10.64 42.53
N LYS A 782 -38.75 -10.08 42.43
CA LYS A 782 -39.60 -9.81 43.60
C LYS A 782 -40.04 -11.13 44.25
N GLY A 783 -39.69 -11.31 45.52
CA GLY A 783 -40.54 -12.04 46.46
C GLY A 783 -40.57 -13.57 46.41
N LYS A 784 -39.64 -14.23 45.71
CA LYS A 784 -39.50 -15.70 45.84
C LYS A 784 -38.82 -16.04 47.18
N PRO A 785 -39.46 -16.77 48.10
CA PRO A 785 -38.78 -17.32 49.27
C PRO A 785 -37.69 -18.29 48.83
N PHE A 786 -36.65 -18.46 49.65
CA PHE A 786 -35.74 -19.61 49.51
C PHE A 786 -36.53 -20.92 49.48
N ASP A 787 -36.00 -21.93 48.78
CA ASP A 787 -36.52 -23.30 48.92
C ASP A 787 -36.57 -23.65 50.43
N PRO A 788 -37.71 -24.15 50.93
CA PRO A 788 -37.89 -24.40 52.35
C PRO A 788 -36.83 -25.38 52.86
N ILE A 789 -36.04 -24.97 53.84
CA ILE A 789 -35.02 -25.81 54.45
C ILE A 789 -35.65 -26.51 55.65
N LYS A 790 -35.35 -27.81 55.83
CA LYS A 790 -35.94 -28.65 56.87
C LYS A 790 -34.97 -28.90 58.03
N GLY A 791 -35.49 -28.85 59.25
CA GLY A 791 -34.83 -29.36 60.46
C GLY A 791 -35.76 -30.33 61.18
N THR A 792 -35.22 -31.37 61.82
CA THR A 792 -36.02 -32.41 62.49
C THR A 792 -35.53 -32.65 63.91
N ALA A 793 -36.46 -32.89 64.84
CA ALA A 793 -36.17 -33.39 66.18
C ALA A 793 -37.05 -34.61 66.47
N THR A 794 -36.50 -35.59 67.17
CA THR A 794 -37.17 -36.86 67.49
C THR A 794 -37.43 -36.97 68.98
N LEU A 795 -38.61 -37.42 69.37
CA LEU A 795 -39.04 -37.57 70.76
C LEU A 795 -39.83 -38.87 70.98
N SER A 796 -39.50 -39.64 72.02
CA SER A 796 -40.26 -40.83 72.42
C SER A 796 -41.19 -40.53 73.62
N VAL A 797 -42.43 -41.05 73.63
CA VAL A 797 -43.35 -40.89 74.77
C VAL A 797 -43.58 -42.23 75.46
N THR A 798 -43.22 -42.31 76.74
CA THR A 798 -43.21 -43.55 77.53
C THR A 798 -44.28 -43.54 78.62
N GLN A 799 -44.72 -44.74 79.03
CA GLN A 799 -45.70 -44.88 80.11
C GLN A 799 -45.01 -44.73 81.48
N ALA A 800 -45.59 -43.94 82.38
CA ALA A 800 -45.11 -43.84 83.75
C ALA A 800 -45.23 -45.21 84.45
N ARG A 801 -44.11 -45.81 84.85
CA ARG A 801 -44.10 -47.05 85.64
C ARG A 801 -44.08 -46.69 87.12
N GLY A 802 -45.26 -46.58 87.73
CA GLY A 802 -45.40 -46.57 89.19
C GLY A 802 -45.55 -47.99 89.72
N GLY A 803 -44.77 -48.38 90.75
CA GLY A 803 -44.94 -49.67 91.42
C GLY A 803 -46.21 -49.69 92.27
N LEU A 804 -47.05 -50.72 92.13
CA LEU A 804 -48.18 -50.98 93.01
C LEU A 804 -47.68 -51.55 94.34
N GLN A 805 -47.83 -50.79 95.43
CA GLN A 805 -47.58 -51.28 96.79
C GLN A 805 -48.91 -51.57 97.49
N ILE A 806 -49.24 -52.85 97.66
CA ILE A 806 -50.40 -53.28 98.44
C ILE A 806 -49.92 -53.53 99.87
N ILE A 807 -50.39 -52.71 100.82
CA ILE A 807 -50.07 -52.85 102.24
C ILE A 807 -51.35 -53.28 102.97
N LYS A 808 -51.35 -54.45 103.59
CA LYS A 808 -52.40 -54.85 104.52
C LYS A 808 -52.00 -54.44 105.92
N GLN A 809 -52.85 -53.62 106.52
CA GLN A 809 -52.71 -53.18 107.90
C GLN A 809 -53.96 -53.61 108.68
N ASP A 810 -53.82 -53.78 109.99
CA ASP A 810 -54.97 -53.82 110.89
C ASP A 810 -55.49 -52.40 111.18
N ASP A 811 -56.55 -52.30 111.97
CA ASP A 811 -57.20 -51.04 112.33
C ASP A 811 -56.28 -50.12 113.17
N THR A 812 -55.14 -50.64 113.66
CA THR A 812 -54.08 -49.89 114.34
C THR A 812 -52.95 -49.45 113.41
N LYS A 813 -53.10 -49.70 112.11
CA LYS A 813 -52.13 -49.44 111.03
C LYS A 813 -50.85 -50.30 111.10
N LYS A 814 -50.83 -51.37 111.90
CA LYS A 814 -49.68 -52.28 111.97
C LYS A 814 -49.65 -53.18 110.73
N ARG A 815 -48.48 -53.31 110.09
CA ARG A 815 -48.30 -54.22 108.94
C ARG A 815 -48.47 -55.66 109.39
N LEU A 816 -49.38 -56.39 108.76
CA LEU A 816 -49.59 -57.82 108.99
C LEU A 816 -48.65 -58.63 108.09
N ALA A 817 -47.83 -59.52 108.67
CA ALA A 817 -46.87 -60.35 107.93
C ALA A 817 -47.50 -61.69 107.49
N GLY A 818 -47.17 -62.16 106.28
CA GLY A 818 -47.48 -63.52 105.80
C GLY A 818 -48.67 -63.67 104.84
N ALA A 819 -49.33 -62.59 104.40
CA ALA A 819 -50.42 -62.67 103.44
C ALA A 819 -49.93 -62.87 102.01
N LYS A 820 -50.46 -63.88 101.31
CA LYS A 820 -50.32 -64.07 99.86
C LYS A 820 -51.46 -63.32 99.17
N TYR A 821 -51.14 -62.54 98.14
CA TYR A 821 -52.12 -61.84 97.31
C TYR A 821 -52.13 -62.43 95.91
N THR A 822 -53.27 -62.31 95.24
CA THR A 822 -53.42 -62.60 93.82
C THR A 822 -53.94 -61.34 93.17
N VAL A 823 -53.10 -60.69 92.36
CA VAL A 823 -53.47 -59.49 91.61
C VAL A 823 -54.05 -59.95 90.28
N LYS A 824 -55.30 -59.60 90.01
CA LYS A 824 -55.97 -59.88 88.74
C LYS A 824 -56.19 -58.59 87.97
N ASN A 825 -56.07 -58.63 86.65
CA ASN A 825 -56.47 -57.51 85.80
C ASN A 825 -58.01 -57.42 85.72
N ALA A 826 -58.54 -56.38 85.05
CA ALA A 826 -59.98 -56.17 84.89
C ALA A 826 -60.71 -57.31 84.14
N ALA A 827 -59.97 -58.16 83.41
CA ALA A 827 -60.48 -59.35 82.73
C ALA A 827 -60.42 -60.62 83.60
N GLY A 828 -60.00 -60.52 84.87
CA GLY A 828 -59.94 -61.64 85.81
C GLY A 828 -58.70 -62.53 85.71
N ALA A 829 -57.76 -62.24 84.79
CA ALA A 829 -56.51 -62.99 84.66
C ALA A 829 -55.51 -62.58 85.74
N GLN A 830 -54.86 -63.56 86.37
CA GLN A 830 -53.82 -63.31 87.37
C GLN A 830 -52.57 -62.72 86.70
N VAL A 831 -52.14 -61.55 87.19
CA VAL A 831 -51.01 -60.76 86.67
C VAL A 831 -49.95 -60.48 87.74
N GLY A 832 -50.12 -61.01 88.95
CA GLY A 832 -49.19 -60.87 90.07
C GLY A 832 -49.55 -61.77 91.23
#